data_AF-A0AAQ3S9R7-F1
#
_entry.id   AF-A0AAQ3S9R7-F1
#
_cell.length_a   1.000
_cell.length_b   1.000
_cell.length_c   1.000
_cell.angle_alpha   90.00
_cell.angle_beta   90.00
_cell.angle_gamma   90.00
#
_symmetry.space_group_name_H-M   'P 1'
#
loop_
_entity.id
_entity.type
_entity.pdbx_description
1 polymer ?
#
loop_
_entity_poly.entity_id
_entity_poly.type
_entity_poly.pdbx_seq_one_letter_code
_entity_poly.pdbx_strand_id
1 'polypeptide(L)'
;MEMNEYEYLNLLLREAYFTSLLSPIQRDTDSPPFFIPLFRSFRSVTAGTTITRIVTRSMSPSQQLMARAFTHFILIMFITFSPFLQLIAGDSAFLRNRHNGARTAMVLPLYLSSPNSTTSALDPRRQLYGSESKRHPNARMRLHDDLLLNGYYTTRLWIGTPAQIFALIVDTGSTVTYVPCSSCEQCGRHQDPKFQPDSSSTYEPVKCTMDCNCDGERMQCVYERQYAEMSTSSGVLGEDVISFGNQSDLAPQRAVFGCENVETGDLYSQHADGIMGLGRGDLSIMDQLVNKNVISDSFSLCYGGMDVGGGAMVLGGISPPSDMVFSYSDPVRSPYYNIDLKEIHVAGKQLPLNANTFDGKHGTVLDSGTTYAYLPEAAFLAFKDAILKELQFLKQISGPDPNYNDICFSGAGIDASELSKSFPVVDMVFGNGDKYSLTPENYMFRHSKVRGAYCLGIFQNGKDPTTLLGGIVVRNTLVMYDREQEKIGFWKTNCTDLWERLQESVAPSPLPSNSEASPPTEALEPSVAPSSLQNGAPPGELKIAKITMLISFNISYVDMKPHITELAGLFAHELNVNISQVHLLNFTSFGNDTLSKWAITPKPNDHYISNATATNIISRLAEHRIQLPDTFGNYQLIDWSVAHPSK
;
A
#
# COMPACT_ATOMS: atom_id res chain seq x y z
N MET A 1 -20.87 -55.16 -50.04
CA MET A 1 -20.71 -53.77 -49.56
C MET A 1 -21.45 -53.70 -48.25
N GLU A 2 -20.76 -53.27 -47.18
CA GLU A 2 -21.24 -52.67 -45.90
C GLU A 2 -22.70 -52.92 -45.43
N MET A 3 -22.99 -53.20 -44.15
CA MET A 3 -22.17 -53.37 -42.94
C MET A 3 -23.03 -54.09 -41.87
N ASN A 4 -22.40 -54.71 -40.86
CA ASN A 4 -23.06 -55.75 -40.04
C ASN A 4 -23.78 -55.28 -38.76
N GLU A 5 -24.62 -56.18 -38.25
CA GLU A 5 -25.20 -56.28 -36.91
C GLU A 5 -24.45 -55.57 -35.77
N TYR A 6 -25.14 -54.68 -35.04
CA TYR A 6 -25.12 -54.66 -33.55
C TYR A 6 -26.26 -53.84 -32.92
N GLU A 7 -26.90 -52.90 -33.65
CA GLU A 7 -28.07 -52.13 -33.17
C GLU A 7 -29.41 -52.49 -33.86
N TYR A 8 -29.50 -53.71 -34.39
CA TYR A 8 -30.78 -54.43 -34.45
C TYR A 8 -31.30 -54.75 -33.03
N LEU A 9 -30.42 -54.63 -32.01
CA LEU A 9 -30.77 -54.72 -30.60
C LEU A 9 -31.16 -53.36 -30.00
N ASN A 10 -32.39 -53.33 -29.51
CA ASN A 10 -32.72 -52.75 -28.21
C ASN A 10 -33.02 -51.24 -28.09
N LEU A 11 -33.40 -50.63 -29.22
CA LEU A 11 -34.63 -49.80 -29.22
C LEU A 11 -35.91 -50.66 -29.00
N LEU A 12 -35.77 -51.99 -29.03
CA LEU A 12 -36.71 -53.02 -28.56
C LEU A 12 -36.99 -53.02 -27.03
N LEU A 13 -36.30 -52.21 -26.21
CA LEU A 13 -36.47 -52.22 -24.75
C LEU A 13 -36.93 -50.88 -24.16
N ARG A 14 -37.97 -50.30 -24.78
CA ARG A 14 -38.84 -49.30 -24.14
C ARG A 14 -40.20 -49.91 -23.75
N GLU A 15 -40.21 -51.16 -23.28
CA GLU A 15 -41.43 -51.83 -22.78
C GLU A 15 -41.12 -52.93 -21.74
N ALA A 16 -40.88 -52.51 -20.48
CA ALA A 16 -40.73 -53.34 -19.26
C ALA A 16 -40.50 -52.39 -18.06
N TYR A 17 -41.23 -52.33 -16.94
CA TYR A 17 -42.56 -52.80 -16.48
C TYR A 17 -43.20 -51.58 -15.75
N PHE A 18 -44.47 -51.18 -15.87
CA PHE A 18 -45.75 -51.82 -15.48
C PHE A 18 -46.05 -51.89 -13.95
N THR A 19 -47.14 -51.23 -13.53
CA THR A 19 -47.97 -51.46 -12.29
C THR A 19 -47.35 -51.25 -10.88
N SER A 20 -48.09 -50.95 -9.79
CA SER A 20 -49.47 -50.47 -9.53
C SER A 20 -49.69 -50.20 -8.01
N LEU A 21 -50.82 -49.55 -7.64
CA LEU A 21 -51.53 -49.65 -6.33
C LEU A 21 -50.77 -49.14 -5.05
N LEU A 22 -51.38 -48.51 -4.03
CA LEU A 22 -52.78 -48.30 -3.63
C LEU A 22 -53.07 -46.86 -3.12
N SER A 23 -54.36 -46.50 -3.19
CA SER A 23 -55.08 -45.37 -2.57
C SER A 23 -55.27 -45.59 -1.03
N PRO A 24 -56.13 -44.84 -0.26
CA PRO A 24 -57.06 -43.74 -0.63
C PRO A 24 -57.22 -42.58 0.41
N ILE A 25 -58.24 -41.74 0.18
CA ILE A 25 -59.03 -40.89 1.13
C ILE A 25 -58.44 -39.50 1.49
N GLN A 26 -59.18 -38.36 1.45
CA GLN A 26 -60.45 -37.94 0.79
C GLN A 26 -60.68 -36.42 1.03
N ARG A 27 -61.61 -35.82 0.26
CA ARG A 27 -62.31 -34.52 0.45
C ARG A 27 -61.61 -33.28 -0.15
N ASP A 28 -62.16 -32.66 -1.20
CA ASP A 28 -63.43 -31.87 -1.28
C ASP A 28 -63.24 -30.55 -0.49
N THR A 29 -63.27 -29.33 -1.02
CA THR A 29 -64.17 -28.60 -1.96
C THR A 29 -63.63 -27.14 -2.01
N ASP A 30 -64.05 -26.15 -2.80
CA ASP A 30 -65.03 -26.04 -3.90
C ASP A 30 -64.61 -24.92 -4.88
N SER A 31 -65.39 -24.68 -5.95
CA SER A 31 -65.00 -23.83 -7.09
C SER A 31 -65.63 -22.39 -7.11
N PRO A 32 -65.90 -21.71 -8.26
CA PRO A 32 -65.25 -20.47 -8.71
C PRO A 32 -66.22 -19.24 -8.66
N PRO A 33 -66.54 -18.38 -9.69
CA PRO A 33 -65.88 -17.96 -10.97
C PRO A 33 -66.02 -16.44 -11.37
N PHE A 34 -65.59 -16.11 -12.61
CA PHE A 34 -66.02 -15.02 -13.54
C PHE A 34 -65.22 -13.68 -13.74
N PHE A 35 -64.51 -13.63 -14.90
CA PHE A 35 -64.37 -12.55 -15.94
C PHE A 35 -63.72 -11.17 -15.59
N ILE A 36 -62.55 -10.73 -16.14
CA ILE A 36 -62.12 -10.43 -17.55
C ILE A 36 -62.96 -9.30 -18.22
N PRO A 37 -62.45 -8.29 -19.02
CA PRO A 37 -61.08 -7.91 -19.50
C PRO A 37 -60.66 -6.39 -19.42
N LEU A 38 -59.39 -6.03 -19.76
CA LEU A 38 -58.94 -5.17 -20.91
C LEU A 38 -57.60 -4.37 -20.75
N PHE A 39 -56.61 -4.71 -21.60
CA PHE A 39 -55.65 -3.85 -22.34
C PHE A 39 -54.82 -2.70 -21.69
N ARG A 40 -53.48 -2.84 -21.67
CA ARG A 40 -52.53 -2.17 -22.62
C ARG A 40 -51.04 -2.55 -22.41
N SER A 41 -50.39 -2.96 -23.51
CA SER A 41 -49.02 -2.69 -24.02
C SER A 41 -47.99 -1.89 -23.18
N PHE A 42 -46.66 -2.09 -23.29
CA PHE A 42 -45.86 -2.68 -24.39
C PHE A 42 -44.47 -3.24 -23.94
N ARG A 43 -43.98 -4.28 -24.66
CA ARG A 43 -42.56 -4.65 -24.95
C ARG A 43 -41.52 -4.87 -23.83
N SER A 44 -40.99 -6.11 -23.81
CA SER A 44 -39.55 -6.40 -23.65
C SER A 44 -39.09 -7.34 -24.78
N VAL A 45 -37.77 -7.50 -24.95
CA VAL A 45 -37.12 -8.15 -26.10
C VAL A 45 -36.91 -9.66 -25.89
N THR A 46 -37.45 -10.49 -26.79
CA THR A 46 -36.83 -11.73 -27.35
C THR A 46 -37.80 -12.35 -28.38
N ALA A 47 -37.50 -12.26 -29.68
CA ALA A 47 -38.37 -12.82 -30.74
C ALA A 47 -37.59 -13.25 -32.01
N GLY A 48 -36.42 -13.88 -31.84
CA GLY A 48 -35.62 -14.44 -32.93
C GLY A 48 -36.17 -15.76 -33.48
N THR A 49 -37.36 -15.75 -34.09
CA THR A 49 -37.90 -16.93 -34.83
C THR A 49 -38.97 -16.63 -35.88
N THR A 50 -39.54 -15.42 -35.93
CA THR A 50 -40.75 -15.14 -36.75
C THR A 50 -40.46 -14.90 -38.24
N ILE A 51 -39.21 -14.72 -38.64
CA ILE A 51 -38.83 -14.38 -40.04
C ILE A 51 -38.83 -15.62 -40.97
N THR A 52 -38.74 -16.84 -40.46
CA THR A 52 -38.65 -18.06 -41.28
C THR A 52 -40.00 -18.77 -41.51
N ARG A 53 -41.14 -18.06 -41.40
CA ARG A 53 -42.48 -18.63 -41.60
C ARG A 53 -43.33 -17.97 -42.69
N ILE A 54 -42.77 -17.07 -43.49
CA ILE A 54 -43.44 -16.47 -44.66
C ILE A 54 -43.03 -17.15 -45.99
N VAL A 55 -41.90 -17.86 -46.06
CA VAL A 55 -41.41 -18.48 -47.31
C VAL A 55 -41.06 -19.97 -47.14
N THR A 56 -42.06 -20.82 -46.97
CA THR A 56 -42.04 -22.24 -47.42
C THR A 56 -43.47 -22.75 -47.67
N ARG A 57 -44.24 -22.09 -48.55
CA ARG A 57 -45.50 -22.66 -49.09
C ARG A 57 -45.40 -23.08 -50.56
N SER A 58 -44.18 -23.09 -51.11
CA SER A 58 -43.89 -23.28 -52.54
C SER A 58 -42.52 -23.93 -52.85
N MET A 59 -41.96 -24.74 -51.95
CA MET A 59 -40.72 -25.50 -52.20
C MET A 59 -40.99 -26.99 -52.37
N SER A 60 -40.21 -27.67 -53.21
CA SER A 60 -40.36 -29.10 -53.46
C SER A 60 -39.78 -29.97 -52.32
N PRO A 61 -40.24 -31.23 -52.16
CA PRO A 61 -39.85 -32.07 -51.02
C PRO A 61 -38.33 -32.35 -50.91
N SER A 62 -37.62 -32.43 -52.04
CA SER A 62 -36.18 -32.71 -52.06
C SER A 62 -35.31 -31.59 -51.49
N GLN A 63 -35.76 -30.33 -51.57
CA GLN A 63 -35.01 -29.18 -51.05
C GLN A 63 -35.19 -28.98 -49.53
N GLN A 64 -36.26 -29.53 -48.93
CA GLN A 64 -36.49 -29.43 -47.49
C GLN A 64 -35.64 -30.40 -46.65
N LEU A 65 -35.18 -31.51 -47.26
CA LEU A 65 -34.48 -32.58 -46.54
C LEU A 65 -32.97 -32.32 -46.40
N MET A 66 -32.30 -31.88 -47.48
CA MET A 66 -30.85 -31.64 -47.50
C MET A 66 -30.41 -30.50 -46.58
N ALA A 67 -31.18 -29.40 -46.51
CA ALA A 67 -30.77 -28.18 -45.82
C ALA A 67 -30.75 -28.29 -44.28
N ARG A 68 -31.54 -29.21 -43.69
CA ARG A 68 -31.66 -29.37 -42.23
C ARG A 68 -30.83 -30.51 -41.66
N ALA A 69 -30.63 -31.59 -42.41
CA ALA A 69 -29.73 -32.67 -42.01
C ALA A 69 -28.30 -32.16 -41.79
N PHE A 70 -27.84 -31.26 -42.67
CA PHE A 70 -26.49 -30.68 -42.61
C PHE A 70 -26.25 -29.81 -41.36
N THR A 71 -27.29 -29.13 -40.85
CA THR A 71 -27.18 -28.23 -39.68
C THR A 71 -27.25 -28.92 -38.33
N HIS A 72 -27.82 -30.14 -38.24
CA HIS A 72 -27.76 -30.94 -37.00
C HIS A 72 -26.46 -31.73 -36.87
N PHE A 73 -25.88 -32.20 -37.98
CA PHE A 73 -24.69 -33.08 -37.95
C PHE A 73 -23.46 -32.40 -37.31
N ILE A 74 -23.19 -31.13 -37.64
CA ILE A 74 -22.01 -30.40 -37.17
C ILE A 74 -22.09 -30.08 -35.67
N LEU A 75 -23.28 -29.80 -35.13
CA LEU A 75 -23.43 -29.41 -33.72
C LEU A 75 -23.30 -30.60 -32.76
N ILE A 76 -23.74 -31.80 -33.19
CA ILE A 76 -23.68 -33.02 -32.40
C ILE A 76 -22.23 -33.50 -32.20
N MET A 77 -21.37 -33.31 -33.20
CA MET A 77 -19.94 -33.67 -33.13
C MET A 77 -19.14 -32.94 -32.05
N PHE A 78 -19.53 -31.71 -31.68
CA PHE A 78 -18.78 -30.90 -30.71
C PHE A 78 -19.14 -31.14 -29.24
N ILE A 79 -20.26 -31.83 -28.97
CA ILE A 79 -20.80 -31.99 -27.61
C ILE A 79 -20.49 -33.38 -27.02
N THR A 80 -20.12 -34.35 -27.85
CA THR A 80 -20.03 -35.78 -27.46
C THR A 80 -18.67 -36.25 -26.94
N PHE A 81 -17.60 -35.45 -27.06
CA PHE A 81 -16.24 -35.85 -26.67
C PHE A 81 -15.65 -34.99 -25.52
N SER A 82 -16.22 -35.10 -24.32
CA SER A 82 -15.50 -35.03 -23.01
C SER A 82 -16.47 -35.04 -21.81
N PRO A 83 -16.91 -36.23 -21.37
CA PRO A 83 -17.00 -36.45 -19.93
C PRO A 83 -16.45 -37.82 -19.52
N PHE A 84 -15.35 -37.83 -18.76
CA PHE A 84 -14.88 -39.02 -18.04
C PHE A 84 -14.09 -38.60 -16.79
N LEU A 85 -14.79 -38.33 -15.68
CA LEU A 85 -14.46 -38.76 -14.31
C LEU A 85 -15.67 -38.50 -13.39
N GLN A 86 -15.80 -39.27 -12.30
CA GLN A 86 -17.07 -39.49 -11.59
C GLN A 86 -17.20 -38.79 -10.21
N LEU A 87 -18.46 -38.67 -9.77
CA LEU A 87 -18.90 -38.54 -8.35
C LEU A 87 -18.20 -39.51 -7.40
N ILE A 88 -18.08 -39.15 -6.10
CA ILE A 88 -18.68 -39.89 -4.96
C ILE A 88 -19.11 -38.91 -3.82
N ALA A 89 -20.39 -39.04 -3.40
CA ALA A 89 -21.05 -38.73 -2.11
C ALA A 89 -21.09 -37.30 -1.48
N GLY A 90 -22.31 -36.87 -1.08
CA GLY A 90 -22.53 -35.90 0.03
C GLY A 90 -23.78 -34.99 -0.06
N ASP A 91 -24.98 -35.50 0.24
CA ASP A 91 -26.19 -34.66 0.49
C ASP A 91 -26.00 -33.76 1.75
N SER A 92 -26.70 -32.63 1.99
CA SER A 92 -28.10 -32.29 1.68
C SER A 92 -28.33 -30.75 1.64
N ALA A 93 -29.28 -30.30 0.80
CA ALA A 93 -29.89 -28.96 0.90
C ALA A 93 -31.02 -28.96 1.98
N PHE A 94 -31.68 -27.87 2.43
CA PHE A 94 -32.06 -26.56 1.89
C PHE A 94 -32.18 -25.55 3.08
N LEU A 95 -32.03 -24.23 2.92
CA LEU A 95 -33.13 -23.38 2.45
C LEU A 95 -32.65 -22.07 1.80
N ARG A 96 -33.01 -21.94 0.53
CA ARG A 96 -32.88 -20.73 -0.27
C ARG A 96 -34.04 -19.79 0.08
N ASN A 97 -33.75 -18.57 0.53
CA ASN A 97 -34.74 -17.49 0.46
C ASN A 97 -34.19 -16.30 -0.31
N ARG A 98 -35.02 -15.70 -1.17
CA ARG A 98 -34.60 -14.84 -2.29
C ARG A 98 -35.12 -13.43 -2.08
N HIS A 99 -34.27 -12.53 -1.58
CA HIS A 99 -34.55 -11.10 -1.60
C HIS A 99 -33.50 -10.34 -2.41
N ASN A 100 -33.98 -9.69 -3.47
CA ASN A 100 -33.26 -8.59 -4.09
C ASN A 100 -33.25 -7.41 -3.11
N GLY A 101 -32.06 -6.93 -2.79
CA GLY A 101 -31.81 -5.69 -2.07
C GLY A 101 -30.33 -5.39 -2.18
N ALA A 102 -29.97 -4.15 -2.50
CA ALA A 102 -28.58 -3.73 -2.43
C ALA A 102 -28.10 -3.92 -1.00
N ARG A 103 -27.13 -4.81 -0.78
CA ARG A 103 -26.50 -4.95 0.53
C ARG A 103 -25.56 -3.77 0.71
N THR A 104 -26.03 -2.76 1.43
CA THR A 104 -25.16 -1.76 2.06
C THR A 104 -24.10 -2.50 2.86
N ALA A 105 -22.83 -2.10 2.73
CA ALA A 105 -21.78 -2.61 3.59
C ALA A 105 -22.14 -2.30 5.05
N MET A 106 -22.25 -3.32 5.90
CA MET A 106 -22.41 -3.12 7.34
C MET A 106 -21.04 -2.82 7.95
N VAL A 107 -20.63 -1.57 7.86
CA VAL A 107 -19.70 -1.01 8.84
C VAL A 107 -20.53 -0.78 10.11
N LEU A 108 -20.41 -1.68 11.09
CA LEU A 108 -20.96 -1.47 12.43
C LEU A 108 -19.94 -0.65 13.23
N PRO A 109 -20.23 0.62 13.59
CA PRO A 109 -19.49 1.29 14.64
C PRO A 109 -20.02 0.77 15.98
N LEU A 110 -19.33 -0.22 16.56
CA LEU A 110 -19.57 -0.60 17.95
C LEU A 110 -18.95 0.44 18.89
N TYR A 111 -19.66 1.55 19.05
CA TYR A 111 -19.40 2.47 20.15
C TYR A 111 -19.73 1.78 21.49
N LEU A 112 -18.73 1.63 22.35
CA LEU A 112 -18.96 1.33 23.76
C LEU A 112 -19.61 2.54 24.43
N SER A 113 -20.90 2.41 24.76
CA SER A 113 -21.58 3.33 25.65
C SER A 113 -21.02 3.15 27.06
N SER A 114 -20.18 4.08 27.51
CA SER A 114 -19.65 4.07 28.88
C SER A 114 -20.80 4.09 29.90
N PRO A 115 -20.81 3.20 30.91
CA PRO A 115 -21.88 3.16 31.90
C PRO A 115 -21.80 4.37 32.84
N ASN A 116 -22.98 4.98 33.09
CA ASN A 116 -23.16 6.11 34.00
C ASN A 116 -22.42 5.93 35.34
N SER A 117 -21.40 6.75 35.58
CA SER A 117 -20.90 7.06 36.92
C SER A 117 -21.18 8.52 37.24
N THR A 118 -22.41 8.79 37.71
CA THR A 118 -22.79 10.09 38.25
C THR A 118 -22.05 10.36 39.55
N THR A 119 -20.93 11.09 39.47
CA THR A 119 -20.42 11.86 40.59
C THR A 119 -20.34 13.34 40.20
N SER A 120 -20.87 14.19 41.07
CA SER A 120 -21.13 15.60 40.80
C SER A 120 -19.86 16.43 40.68
N ALA A 121 -19.90 17.42 39.79
CA ALA A 121 -18.85 18.42 39.63
C ALA A 121 -18.45 19.09 40.96
N LEU A 122 -17.14 19.12 41.21
CA LEU A 122 -16.48 20.16 41.99
C LEU A 122 -15.17 20.51 41.27
N ASP A 123 -15.10 21.73 40.74
CA ASP A 123 -13.84 22.40 40.39
C ASP A 123 -13.10 22.74 41.70
N PRO A 124 -11.83 22.34 41.82
CA PRO A 124 -10.91 23.27 42.45
C PRO A 124 -9.57 23.41 41.70
N ARG A 125 -9.44 24.57 41.06
CA ARG A 125 -8.25 25.43 40.97
C ARG A 125 -7.28 25.17 39.82
N ARG A 126 -7.24 26.15 38.93
CA ARG A 126 -6.03 26.73 38.30
C ARG A 126 -4.75 26.42 39.09
N GLN A 127 -3.94 25.48 38.61
CA GLN A 127 -2.50 25.49 38.88
C GLN A 127 -1.82 26.33 37.81
N LEU A 128 -0.98 27.26 38.26
CA LEU A 128 -0.17 28.12 37.40
C LEU A 128 0.87 27.26 36.66
N TYR A 129 1.03 27.51 35.36
CA TYR A 129 2.03 26.85 34.51
C TYR A 129 3.45 27.10 35.03
N GLY A 130 3.99 26.15 35.78
CA GLY A 130 5.42 25.89 35.88
C GLY A 130 5.80 24.86 34.82
N SER A 131 6.09 25.32 33.59
CA SER A 131 6.27 24.45 32.42
C SER A 131 7.63 23.74 32.39
N GLU A 132 7.86 22.80 33.31
CA GLU A 132 8.69 21.63 32.99
C GLU A 132 7.87 20.68 32.12
N SER A 133 7.86 20.97 30.81
CA SER A 133 7.23 20.10 29.82
C SER A 133 7.91 18.73 29.87
N LYS A 134 7.20 17.71 30.37
CA LYS A 134 7.62 16.31 30.22
C LYS A 134 7.67 16.00 28.73
N ARG A 135 8.87 16.05 28.16
CA ARG A 135 9.12 15.74 26.76
C ARG A 135 8.95 14.23 26.60
N HIS A 136 7.78 13.80 26.12
CA HIS A 136 7.56 12.40 25.77
C HIS A 136 8.58 11.97 24.70
N PRO A 137 9.09 10.73 24.75
CA PRO A 137 9.92 10.18 23.68
C PRO A 137 9.07 10.01 22.41
N ASN A 138 9.72 10.06 21.25
CA ASN A 138 9.07 9.90 19.96
C ASN A 138 9.63 8.69 19.21
N ALA A 139 8.77 7.94 18.51
CA ALA A 139 9.21 6.92 17.57
C ALA A 139 9.55 7.56 16.23
N ARG A 140 10.83 7.83 16.00
CA ARG A 140 11.35 8.33 14.72
C ARG A 140 11.68 7.16 13.81
N MET A 141 10.98 7.05 12.69
CA MET A 141 11.12 5.93 11.77
C MET A 141 11.32 6.41 10.34
N ARG A 142 12.12 5.67 9.57
CA ARG A 142 12.32 5.95 8.14
C ARG A 142 11.13 5.42 7.35
N LEU A 143 10.74 6.17 6.33
CA LEU A 143 9.82 5.68 5.30
C LEU A 143 10.62 5.18 4.10
N HIS A 144 10.09 4.14 3.47
CA HIS A 144 10.63 3.44 2.31
C HIS A 144 9.56 3.38 1.20
N ASP A 145 9.94 2.87 0.02
CA ASP A 145 9.07 2.68 -1.15
C ASP A 145 8.53 3.98 -1.76
N ASP A 146 7.72 3.87 -2.81
CA ASP A 146 7.15 5.01 -3.51
C ASP A 146 5.83 4.67 -4.22
N LEU A 147 5.06 5.73 -4.51
CA LEU A 147 3.73 5.65 -5.12
C LEU A 147 3.72 5.23 -6.60
N LEU A 148 4.85 5.28 -7.31
CA LEU A 148 4.91 4.98 -8.74
C LEU A 148 5.23 3.50 -8.99
N LEU A 149 6.10 2.90 -8.18
CA LEU A 149 6.49 1.50 -8.27
C LEU A 149 5.57 0.59 -7.44
N ASN A 150 5.35 0.95 -6.18
CA ASN A 150 4.64 0.10 -5.20
C ASN A 150 3.24 0.61 -4.85
N GLY A 151 2.95 1.89 -5.08
CA GLY A 151 1.64 2.49 -4.79
C GLY A 151 1.46 2.98 -3.34
N TYR A 152 2.43 2.70 -2.46
CA TYR A 152 2.41 3.03 -1.04
C TYR A 152 3.81 3.35 -0.50
N TYR A 153 3.87 3.83 0.75
CA TYR A 153 5.10 3.94 1.53
C TYR A 153 5.07 2.95 2.68
N THR A 154 6.20 2.30 2.97
CA THR A 154 6.34 1.39 4.13
C THR A 154 7.25 1.96 5.22
N THR A 155 7.11 1.42 6.43
CA THR A 155 8.08 1.61 7.51
C THR A 155 8.47 0.27 8.13
N ARG A 156 9.64 0.21 8.78
CA ARG A 156 10.13 -1.03 9.41
C ARG A 156 9.66 -1.11 10.87
N LEU A 157 8.92 -2.16 11.19
CA LEU A 157 8.53 -2.52 12.55
C LEU A 157 9.20 -3.83 12.95
N TRP A 158 9.67 -3.90 14.20
CA TRP A 158 10.24 -5.11 14.78
C TRP A 158 9.25 -5.67 15.81
N ILE A 159 8.99 -6.99 15.76
CA ILE A 159 8.05 -7.69 16.64
C ILE A 159 8.74 -8.94 17.24
N GLY A 160 8.63 -9.12 18.55
CA GLY A 160 9.04 -10.33 19.27
C GLY A 160 10.40 -10.29 19.96
N THR A 161 10.68 -11.37 20.71
CA THR A 161 11.94 -11.58 21.44
C THR A 161 12.49 -12.99 21.17
N PRO A 162 13.50 -13.17 20.29
CA PRO A 162 14.21 -12.15 19.52
C PRO A 162 13.34 -11.47 18.46
N ALA A 163 13.72 -10.24 18.11
CA ALA A 163 12.97 -9.38 17.20
C ALA A 163 13.02 -9.87 15.75
N GLN A 164 11.83 -9.97 15.15
CA GLN A 164 11.59 -10.24 13.73
C GLN A 164 11.20 -8.93 13.04
N ILE A 165 11.69 -8.65 11.83
CA ILE A 165 11.48 -7.37 11.13
C ILE A 165 10.45 -7.53 10.00
N PHE A 166 9.62 -6.51 9.84
CA PHE A 166 8.58 -6.41 8.79
C PHE A 166 8.59 -5.00 8.22
N ALA A 167 8.34 -4.83 6.91
CA ALA A 167 7.94 -3.53 6.38
C ALA A 167 6.42 -3.48 6.16
N LEU A 168 5.79 -2.54 6.85
CA LEU A 168 4.36 -2.38 6.90
C LEU A 168 3.96 -1.12 6.14
N ILE A 169 2.91 -1.20 5.32
CA ILE A 169 2.28 -0.04 4.70
C ILE A 169 1.81 0.90 5.79
N VAL A 170 2.16 2.18 5.68
CA VAL A 170 1.76 3.21 6.65
C VAL A 170 0.37 3.72 6.29
N ASP A 171 -0.64 3.36 7.08
CA ASP A 171 -2.05 3.51 6.69
C ASP A 171 -2.90 4.24 7.75
N THR A 172 -3.24 5.51 7.46
CA THR A 172 -4.13 6.33 8.26
C THR A 172 -5.62 6.06 8.00
N GLY A 173 -5.94 5.27 6.97
CA GLY A 173 -7.27 4.76 6.63
C GLY A 173 -7.68 3.50 7.39
N SER A 174 -6.76 2.76 8.03
CA SER A 174 -7.08 1.57 8.83
C SER A 174 -6.65 1.65 10.30
N THR A 175 -7.30 0.83 11.13
CA THR A 175 -7.19 0.86 12.60
C THR A 175 -6.54 -0.38 13.20
N VAL A 176 -5.85 -1.21 12.41
CA VAL A 176 -5.22 -2.46 12.88
C VAL A 176 -3.82 -2.53 12.30
N THR A 177 -2.83 -2.78 13.15
CA THR A 177 -1.49 -3.20 12.69
C THR A 177 -1.46 -4.72 12.60
N TYR A 178 -0.96 -5.30 11.50
CA TYR A 178 -0.92 -6.76 11.32
C TYR A 178 0.21 -7.23 10.40
N VAL A 179 0.53 -8.53 10.53
CA VAL A 179 1.52 -9.28 9.73
C VAL A 179 1.04 -10.73 9.51
N PRO A 180 1.41 -11.38 8.39
CA PRO A 180 1.15 -12.79 8.13
C PRO A 180 1.95 -13.64 9.10
N CYS A 181 1.24 -14.54 9.78
CA CYS A 181 1.83 -15.50 10.68
C CYS A 181 2.29 -16.76 9.94
N SER A 182 3.21 -17.52 10.55
CA SER A 182 3.75 -18.76 10.02
C SER A 182 2.70 -19.83 9.74
N SER A 183 1.57 -19.78 10.46
CA SER A 183 0.35 -20.59 10.26
C SER A 183 -0.44 -20.22 9.01
N CYS A 184 -0.16 -19.09 8.36
CA CYS A 184 -0.98 -18.59 7.27
C CYS A 184 -0.73 -19.33 5.95
N GLU A 185 -1.58 -20.30 5.64
CA GLU A 185 -1.62 -21.00 4.35
C GLU A 185 -2.30 -20.17 3.23
N GLN A 186 -3.12 -19.17 3.58
CA GLN A 186 -3.88 -18.33 2.63
C GLN A 186 -3.39 -16.87 2.59
N CYS A 187 -2.10 -16.65 2.84
CA CYS A 187 -1.43 -15.36 2.68
C CYS A 187 -0.42 -15.44 1.54
N GLY A 188 -0.15 -14.28 0.94
CA GLY A 188 0.80 -14.09 -0.14
C GLY A 188 2.25 -14.44 0.21
N ARG A 189 3.12 -14.05 -0.71
CA ARG A 189 4.57 -14.09 -0.51
C ARG A 189 5.12 -12.67 -0.65
N HIS A 190 5.37 -12.07 0.51
CA HIS A 190 5.92 -10.72 0.66
C HIS A 190 7.46 -10.75 0.69
N GLN A 191 8.07 -9.61 0.96
CA GLN A 191 9.53 -9.44 0.97
C GLN A 191 10.24 -10.18 2.12
N ASP A 192 9.68 -10.14 3.34
CA ASP A 192 10.27 -10.68 4.56
C ASP A 192 9.54 -11.96 5.02
N PRO A 193 10.16 -12.80 5.87
CA PRO A 193 9.53 -14.04 6.37
C PRO A 193 8.31 -13.76 7.26
N LYS A 194 7.24 -14.55 7.08
CA LYS A 194 6.05 -14.56 7.95
C LYS A 194 6.44 -14.67 9.43
N PHE A 195 5.76 -13.91 10.30
CA PHE A 195 6.02 -13.88 11.75
C PHE A 195 5.93 -15.28 12.36
N GLN A 196 6.88 -15.64 13.21
CA GLN A 196 6.99 -16.92 13.88
C GLN A 196 6.62 -16.73 15.37
N PRO A 197 5.36 -16.99 15.79
CA PRO A 197 4.94 -16.77 17.17
C PRO A 197 5.72 -17.65 18.16
N ASP A 198 5.88 -18.94 17.83
CA ASP A 198 6.60 -19.92 18.66
C ASP A 198 8.10 -19.62 18.82
N SER A 199 8.67 -18.74 17.98
CA SER A 199 10.05 -18.28 18.10
C SER A 199 10.21 -17.05 18.98
N SER A 200 9.11 -16.41 19.40
CA SER A 200 9.12 -15.24 20.28
C SER A 200 8.79 -15.63 21.72
N SER A 201 9.76 -15.42 22.62
CA SER A 201 9.61 -15.66 24.06
C SER A 201 8.68 -14.67 24.79
N THR A 202 8.21 -13.63 24.09
CA THR A 202 7.31 -12.58 24.64
C THR A 202 5.93 -12.53 23.98
N TYR A 203 5.67 -13.41 23.01
CA TYR A 203 4.39 -13.55 22.34
C TYR A 203 3.33 -14.16 23.28
N GLU A 204 2.18 -13.51 23.36
CA GLU A 204 0.99 -14.03 24.05
C GLU A 204 -0.23 -13.92 23.11
N PRO A 205 -0.95 -15.02 22.81
CA PRO A 205 -2.19 -14.93 22.05
C PRO A 205 -3.27 -14.20 22.87
N VAL A 206 -3.96 -13.24 22.26
CA VAL A 206 -5.02 -12.49 22.95
C VAL A 206 -6.24 -13.41 23.12
N LYS A 207 -6.50 -13.80 24.36
CA LYS A 207 -7.58 -14.72 24.72
C LYS A 207 -8.94 -14.06 24.49
N CYS A 208 -9.90 -14.84 24.03
CA CYS A 208 -11.29 -14.41 23.88
C CYS A 208 -11.85 -13.86 25.20
N THR A 209 -12.41 -12.66 25.15
CA THR A 209 -13.13 -11.99 26.24
C THR A 209 -14.42 -11.39 25.69
N MET A 210 -15.24 -10.76 26.55
CA MET A 210 -16.43 -10.04 26.08
C MET A 210 -16.08 -8.73 25.35
N ASP A 211 -14.84 -8.28 25.44
CA ASP A 211 -14.36 -6.99 24.92
C ASP A 211 -13.79 -7.12 23.49
N CYS A 212 -13.88 -8.31 22.87
CA CYS A 212 -13.43 -8.55 21.50
C CYS A 212 -14.38 -9.49 20.73
N ASN A 213 -14.29 -9.46 19.40
CA ASN A 213 -14.82 -10.54 18.57
C ASN A 213 -13.94 -11.77 18.73
N CYS A 214 -14.52 -12.96 18.87
CA CYS A 214 -13.77 -14.21 19.03
C CYS A 214 -13.93 -15.16 17.85
N ASP A 215 -12.99 -16.09 17.75
CA ASP A 215 -13.04 -17.26 16.89
C ASP A 215 -14.23 -18.19 17.22
N GLY A 216 -14.50 -19.15 16.35
CA GLY A 216 -15.62 -20.09 16.49
C GLY A 216 -15.57 -20.95 17.77
N GLU A 217 -14.36 -21.21 18.29
CA GLU A 217 -14.15 -21.98 19.52
C GLU A 217 -14.12 -21.10 20.78
N ARG A 218 -14.17 -19.77 20.64
CA ARG A 218 -14.08 -18.77 21.72
C ARG A 218 -12.81 -18.91 22.56
N MET A 219 -11.69 -19.19 21.91
CA MET A 219 -10.36 -19.25 22.54
C MET A 219 -9.58 -17.96 22.36
N GLN A 220 -9.70 -17.31 21.19
CA GLN A 220 -8.86 -16.18 20.79
C GLN A 220 -9.71 -15.03 20.23
N CYS A 221 -9.25 -13.80 20.44
CA CYS A 221 -9.80 -12.64 19.75
C CYS A 221 -9.39 -12.67 18.27
N VAL A 222 -10.30 -12.27 17.39
CA VAL A 222 -10.10 -12.22 15.93
C VAL A 222 -10.30 -10.81 15.39
N TYR A 223 -9.69 -10.54 14.24
CA TYR A 223 -9.95 -9.34 13.46
C TYR A 223 -10.26 -9.71 12.00
N GLU A 224 -11.05 -8.86 11.36
CA GLU A 224 -11.36 -8.89 9.93
C GLU A 224 -11.40 -7.45 9.43
N ARG A 225 -10.80 -7.18 8.27
CA ARG A 225 -10.80 -5.90 7.59
C ARG A 225 -11.04 -6.10 6.10
N GLN A 226 -11.84 -5.21 5.52
CA GLN A 226 -12.04 -5.10 4.08
C GLN A 226 -11.70 -3.67 3.65
N TYR A 227 -10.90 -3.55 2.59
CA TYR A 227 -10.41 -2.27 2.07
C TYR A 227 -11.30 -1.74 0.94
N ALA A 228 -11.07 -0.48 0.54
CA ALA A 228 -11.84 0.17 -0.53
C ALA A 228 -11.68 -0.54 -1.89
N GLU A 229 -10.52 -1.16 -2.14
CA GLU A 229 -10.21 -2.04 -3.27
C GLU A 229 -10.88 -3.43 -3.20
N MET A 230 -11.67 -3.70 -2.15
CA MET A 230 -12.39 -4.95 -1.86
C MET A 230 -11.55 -6.12 -1.33
N SER A 231 -10.22 -6.03 -1.33
CA SER A 231 -9.31 -6.94 -0.64
C SER A 231 -9.65 -7.09 0.84
N THR A 232 -9.36 -8.26 1.41
CA THR A 232 -9.65 -8.58 2.82
C THR A 232 -8.42 -9.12 3.54
N SER A 233 -8.28 -8.72 4.80
CA SER A 233 -7.30 -9.21 5.75
C SER A 233 -8.03 -9.79 6.97
N SER A 234 -7.65 -10.98 7.43
CA SER A 234 -8.25 -11.55 8.66
C SER A 234 -7.32 -12.52 9.38
N GLY A 235 -7.49 -12.60 10.70
CA GLY A 235 -6.68 -13.46 11.55
C GLY A 235 -7.01 -13.35 13.02
N VAL A 236 -6.09 -13.81 13.86
CA VAL A 236 -6.20 -13.77 15.33
C VAL A 236 -5.41 -12.58 15.87
N LEU A 237 -5.74 -12.11 17.06
CA LEU A 237 -4.97 -11.07 17.74
C LEU A 237 -3.89 -11.70 18.64
N GLY A 238 -2.66 -11.20 18.53
CA GLY A 238 -1.54 -11.52 19.42
C GLY A 238 -1.00 -10.26 20.07
N GLU A 239 -0.45 -10.37 21.28
CA GLU A 239 0.31 -9.31 21.93
C GLU A 239 1.78 -9.71 22.02
N ASP A 240 2.69 -8.82 21.61
CA ASP A 240 4.13 -9.04 21.74
C ASP A 240 4.87 -7.70 21.92
N VAL A 241 6.17 -7.75 22.20
CA VAL A 241 7.05 -6.59 22.22
C VAL A 241 7.30 -6.10 20.80
N ILE A 242 6.94 -4.86 20.54
CA ILE A 242 7.27 -4.13 19.32
C ILE A 242 8.40 -3.12 19.57
N SER A 243 9.19 -2.82 18.53
CA SER A 243 10.14 -1.70 18.56
C SER A 243 10.27 -1.01 17.20
N PHE A 244 10.67 0.26 17.25
CA PHE A 244 10.62 1.21 16.14
C PHE A 244 11.99 1.49 15.52
N GLY A 245 12.93 0.54 15.67
CA GLY A 245 14.31 0.65 15.23
C GLY A 245 15.23 1.36 16.23
N ASN A 246 16.54 1.32 15.96
CA ASN A 246 17.59 1.86 16.83
C ASN A 246 17.72 3.39 16.82
N GLN A 247 17.02 4.07 15.89
CA GLN A 247 16.99 5.53 15.73
C GLN A 247 15.75 6.18 16.38
N SER A 248 14.91 5.36 17.03
CA SER A 248 13.75 5.79 17.83
C SER A 248 14.17 6.20 19.25
N ASP A 249 13.64 7.33 19.74
CA ASP A 249 13.78 7.72 21.15
C ASP A 249 12.81 6.92 22.05
N LEU A 250 11.73 6.36 21.46
CA LEU A 250 10.76 5.50 22.14
C LEU A 250 11.32 4.08 22.29
N ALA A 251 11.46 3.65 23.54
CA ALA A 251 11.84 2.28 23.92
C ALA A 251 10.78 1.25 23.48
N PRO A 252 11.15 -0.05 23.32
CA PRO A 252 10.21 -1.11 22.95
C PRO A 252 8.98 -1.16 23.86
N GLN A 253 7.81 -1.38 23.26
CA GLN A 253 6.51 -1.41 23.95
C GLN A 253 5.84 -2.75 23.69
N ARG A 254 4.97 -3.24 24.59
CA ARG A 254 4.04 -4.30 24.18
C ARG A 254 2.93 -3.70 23.33
N ALA A 255 2.46 -4.40 22.31
CA ALA A 255 1.30 -4.02 21.51
C ALA A 255 0.54 -5.25 21.01
N VAL A 256 -0.77 -5.09 20.89
CA VAL A 256 -1.66 -6.03 20.21
C VAL A 256 -1.59 -5.76 18.70
N PHE A 257 -1.47 -6.81 17.92
CA PHE A 257 -1.44 -6.77 16.45
C PHE A 257 -2.20 -7.98 15.87
N GLY A 258 -2.57 -7.88 14.60
CA GLY A 258 -3.13 -8.98 13.84
C GLY A 258 -2.07 -9.98 13.42
N CYS A 259 -2.24 -11.22 13.85
CA CYS A 259 -1.56 -12.40 13.33
C CYS A 259 -2.44 -12.96 12.20
N GLU A 260 -2.14 -12.53 10.98
CA GLU A 260 -2.98 -12.77 9.79
C GLU A 260 -2.92 -14.23 9.34
N ASN A 261 -4.09 -14.75 8.93
CA ASN A 261 -4.32 -16.14 8.50
C ASN A 261 -4.99 -16.24 7.11
N VAL A 262 -5.56 -15.15 6.58
CA VAL A 262 -6.15 -15.09 5.23
C VAL A 262 -6.01 -13.68 4.65
N GLU A 263 -5.46 -13.59 3.44
CA GLU A 263 -5.43 -12.41 2.58
C GLU A 263 -6.22 -12.67 1.30
N THR A 264 -6.83 -11.62 0.72
CA THR A 264 -7.42 -11.67 -0.63
C THR A 264 -7.13 -10.41 -1.42
N GLY A 265 -7.34 -10.46 -2.74
CA GLY A 265 -7.18 -9.29 -3.62
C GLY A 265 -5.71 -8.88 -3.75
N ASP A 266 -5.47 -7.57 -3.81
CA ASP A 266 -4.15 -7.01 -4.10
C ASP A 266 -3.19 -7.16 -2.90
N LEU A 267 -3.72 -7.28 -1.67
CA LEU A 267 -2.93 -7.65 -0.48
C LEU A 267 -2.14 -8.96 -0.68
N TYR A 268 -2.76 -9.98 -1.29
CA TYR A 268 -2.13 -11.29 -1.51
C TYR A 268 -0.93 -11.22 -2.48
N SER A 269 -0.87 -10.19 -3.33
CA SER A 269 0.21 -9.97 -4.30
C SER A 269 1.17 -8.84 -3.92
N GLN A 270 0.90 -8.12 -2.81
CA GLN A 270 1.67 -6.95 -2.40
C GLN A 270 3.10 -7.32 -1.95
N HIS A 271 4.05 -6.40 -2.17
CA HIS A 271 5.44 -6.57 -1.75
C HIS A 271 5.64 -6.39 -0.24
N ALA A 272 4.91 -5.45 0.37
CA ALA A 272 4.93 -5.18 1.81
C ALA A 272 4.40 -6.37 2.63
N ASP A 273 4.89 -6.50 3.86
CA ASP A 273 4.59 -7.65 4.73
C ASP A 273 3.29 -7.48 5.52
N GLY A 274 2.55 -6.40 5.33
CA GLY A 274 1.36 -6.10 6.11
C GLY A 274 1.12 -4.61 6.21
N ILE A 275 0.29 -4.21 7.17
CA ILE A 275 -0.16 -2.82 7.34
C ILE A 275 0.05 -2.36 8.78
N MET A 276 0.48 -1.10 8.94
CA MET A 276 0.52 -0.38 10.21
C MET A 276 -0.64 0.61 10.24
N GLY A 277 -1.76 0.19 10.85
CA GLY A 277 -2.92 1.04 11.06
C GLY A 277 -2.64 2.19 12.02
N LEU A 278 -2.76 3.42 11.52
CA LEU A 278 -2.63 4.70 12.23
C LEU A 278 -3.98 5.41 12.46
N GLY A 279 -5.08 4.87 11.93
CA GLY A 279 -6.46 5.37 12.12
C GLY A 279 -6.91 5.43 13.59
N ARG A 280 -8.01 6.13 13.88
CA ARG A 280 -8.57 6.21 15.23
C ARG A 280 -9.31 4.91 15.57
N GLY A 281 -8.90 4.22 16.64
CA GLY A 281 -9.48 2.95 17.11
C GLY A 281 -8.46 2.10 17.86
N ASP A 282 -8.91 1.38 18.90
CA ASP A 282 -8.08 0.78 19.96
C ASP A 282 -6.98 -0.21 19.52
N LEU A 283 -7.09 -0.78 18.31
CA LEU A 283 -6.10 -1.70 17.72
C LEU A 283 -5.04 -0.98 16.86
N SER A 284 -5.16 0.34 16.67
CA SER A 284 -4.16 1.13 15.96
C SER A 284 -2.91 1.26 16.82
N ILE A 285 -1.75 1.41 16.19
CA ILE A 285 -0.50 1.55 16.96
C ILE A 285 -0.49 2.87 17.74
N MET A 286 -1.14 3.91 17.19
CA MET A 286 -1.24 5.21 17.83
C MET A 286 -2.05 5.15 19.13
N ASP A 287 -3.25 4.58 19.09
CA ASP A 287 -4.14 4.53 20.24
C ASP A 287 -3.52 3.70 21.36
N GLN A 288 -2.87 2.58 21.04
CA GLN A 288 -2.18 1.75 22.03
C GLN A 288 -1.00 2.46 22.71
N LEU A 289 -0.23 3.28 21.98
CA LEU A 289 0.91 4.03 22.55
C LEU A 289 0.45 5.25 23.35
N VAL A 290 -0.59 5.95 22.87
CA VAL A 290 -1.19 7.10 23.55
C VAL A 290 -1.91 6.67 24.83
N ASN A 291 -2.68 5.58 24.80
CA ASN A 291 -3.35 5.03 26.00
C ASN A 291 -2.35 4.55 27.07
N LYS A 292 -1.12 4.17 26.66
CA LYS A 292 -0.01 3.85 27.58
C LYS A 292 0.75 5.10 28.06
N ASN A 293 0.39 6.29 27.57
CA ASN A 293 1.00 7.58 27.87
C ASN A 293 2.53 7.61 27.60
N VAL A 294 3.00 6.82 26.62
CA VAL A 294 4.42 6.76 26.25
C VAL A 294 4.79 7.74 25.14
N ILE A 295 3.81 8.19 24.35
CA ILE A 295 3.90 9.29 23.40
C ILE A 295 2.75 10.28 23.64
N SER A 296 2.86 11.51 23.14
CA SER A 296 1.72 12.43 23.07
C SER A 296 0.76 12.07 21.92
N ASP A 297 -0.49 12.54 21.97
CA ASP A 297 -1.52 12.20 20.98
C ASP A 297 -1.38 13.00 19.65
N SER A 298 -0.28 12.72 18.94
CA SER A 298 0.01 13.26 17.61
C SER A 298 1.03 12.37 16.89
N PHE A 299 1.06 12.42 15.56
CA PHE A 299 2.11 11.83 14.73
C PHE A 299 2.33 12.71 13.49
N SER A 300 3.37 12.44 12.72
CA SER A 300 3.64 13.16 11.47
C SER A 300 4.24 12.25 10.40
N LEU A 301 3.86 12.48 9.15
CA LEU A 301 4.34 11.78 7.95
C LEU A 301 4.94 12.80 6.97
N CYS A 302 6.05 12.46 6.31
CA CYS A 302 6.66 13.30 5.29
C CYS A 302 7.15 12.42 4.14
N TYR A 303 6.44 12.45 3.02
CA TYR A 303 6.73 11.64 1.83
C TYR A 303 7.67 12.37 0.88
N GLY A 304 8.67 11.66 0.35
CA GLY A 304 9.58 12.19 -0.66
C GLY A 304 8.87 12.62 -1.95
N GLY A 305 9.56 13.41 -2.76
CA GLY A 305 9.04 13.98 -4.00
C GLY A 305 8.79 12.96 -5.11
N MET A 306 8.32 13.43 -6.27
CA MET A 306 8.03 12.57 -7.43
C MET A 306 9.18 11.64 -7.86
N ASP A 307 10.43 12.07 -7.68
CA ASP A 307 11.65 11.34 -8.07
C ASP A 307 12.41 10.73 -6.88
N VAL A 308 11.87 10.85 -5.66
CA VAL A 308 12.56 10.44 -4.43
C VAL A 308 11.60 9.65 -3.54
N GLY A 309 11.74 8.33 -3.56
CA GLY A 309 11.00 7.44 -2.67
C GLY A 309 11.40 7.58 -1.19
N GLY A 310 10.60 6.99 -0.32
CA GLY A 310 10.75 7.01 1.12
C GLY A 310 10.44 8.37 1.75
N GLY A 311 11.10 8.67 2.88
CA GLY A 311 10.89 9.88 3.66
C GLY A 311 11.06 9.62 5.16
N ALA A 312 10.27 10.32 5.98
CA ALA A 312 10.32 10.22 7.44
C ALA A 312 8.93 10.18 8.06
N MET A 313 8.80 9.46 9.18
CA MET A 313 7.64 9.52 10.07
C MET A 313 8.06 9.66 11.53
N VAL A 314 7.18 10.25 12.33
CA VAL A 314 7.34 10.39 13.77
C VAL A 314 6.03 10.01 14.44
N LEU A 315 6.02 9.01 15.33
CA LEU A 315 4.92 8.79 16.27
C LEU A 315 5.24 9.54 17.57
N GLY A 316 4.29 10.34 18.06
CA GLY A 316 4.51 11.36 19.07
C GLY A 316 4.67 12.75 18.46
N GLY A 317 4.47 13.77 19.28
CA GLY A 317 4.37 15.17 18.86
C GLY A 317 5.72 15.80 18.52
N ILE A 318 5.71 16.62 17.47
CA ILE A 318 6.80 17.53 17.12
C ILE A 318 6.29 18.97 17.14
N SER A 319 7.15 19.95 17.41
CA SER A 319 6.76 21.35 17.33
C SER A 319 6.43 21.72 15.88
N PRO A 320 5.24 22.28 15.58
CA PRO A 320 4.90 22.66 14.22
C PRO A 320 5.75 23.86 13.74
N PRO A 321 6.20 23.87 12.47
CA PRO A 321 6.75 25.05 11.82
C PRO A 321 5.77 26.23 11.88
N SER A 322 6.30 27.45 11.97
CA SER A 322 5.49 28.68 12.11
C SER A 322 4.58 29.00 10.91
N ASP A 323 4.91 28.43 9.75
CA ASP A 323 4.24 28.56 8.46
C ASP A 323 3.44 27.30 8.08
N MET A 324 3.25 26.36 9.02
CA MET A 324 2.37 25.21 8.84
C MET A 324 0.90 25.65 8.79
N VAL A 325 0.19 25.19 7.76
CA VAL A 325 -1.22 25.48 7.52
C VAL A 325 -2.09 24.40 8.14
N PHE A 326 -3.16 24.75 8.88
CA PHE A 326 -3.99 23.77 9.58
C PHE A 326 -5.42 23.68 9.01
N SER A 327 -5.98 22.47 9.06
CA SER A 327 -7.40 22.19 8.83
C SER A 327 -7.99 21.46 10.04
N TYR A 328 -9.26 21.73 10.38
CA TYR A 328 -9.97 20.97 11.42
C TYR A 328 -10.22 19.53 10.96
N SER A 329 -10.12 18.58 11.89
CA SER A 329 -10.35 17.15 11.69
C SER A 329 -11.38 16.67 12.71
N ASP A 330 -12.48 16.06 12.23
CA ASP A 330 -13.66 15.76 13.05
C ASP A 330 -13.63 14.30 13.52
N PRO A 331 -13.20 14.01 14.76
CA PRO A 331 -13.14 12.64 15.27
C PRO A 331 -14.52 11.99 15.42
N VAL A 332 -15.61 12.78 15.47
CA VAL A 332 -16.98 12.26 15.61
C VAL A 332 -17.51 11.75 14.27
N ARG A 333 -17.00 12.27 13.15
CA ARG A 333 -17.45 11.91 11.80
C ARG A 333 -17.11 10.47 11.41
N SER A 334 -15.88 10.04 11.70
CA SER A 334 -15.35 8.74 11.29
C SER A 334 -14.04 8.41 12.01
N PRO A 335 -13.62 7.13 12.04
CA PRO A 335 -12.27 6.75 12.48
C PRO A 335 -11.15 7.30 11.58
N TYR A 336 -11.49 7.77 10.38
CA TYR A 336 -10.56 8.35 9.40
C TYR A 336 -10.23 9.81 9.73
N TYR A 337 -9.07 10.25 9.27
CA TYR A 337 -8.62 11.64 9.38
C TYR A 337 -9.22 12.49 8.26
N ASN A 338 -10.29 13.23 8.55
CA ASN A 338 -10.85 14.18 7.60
C ASN A 338 -10.19 15.57 7.71
N ILE A 339 -10.28 16.35 6.64
CA ILE A 339 -9.98 17.79 6.60
C ILE A 339 -11.23 18.56 6.18
N ASP A 340 -11.37 19.80 6.66
CA ASP A 340 -12.51 20.66 6.36
C ASP A 340 -12.34 21.41 5.03
N LEU A 341 -12.24 20.67 3.92
CA LEU A 341 -12.12 21.22 2.56
C LEU A 341 -13.44 21.88 2.13
N LYS A 342 -13.37 23.14 1.68
CA LYS A 342 -14.54 23.87 1.14
C LYS A 342 -14.42 24.18 -0.34
N GLU A 343 -13.22 24.47 -0.83
CA GLU A 343 -13.01 24.89 -2.22
C GLU A 343 -11.73 24.29 -2.80
N ILE A 344 -11.73 24.08 -4.12
CA ILE A 344 -10.51 23.82 -4.90
C ILE A 344 -10.37 24.97 -5.90
N HIS A 345 -9.18 25.56 -6.00
CA HIS A 345 -8.84 26.58 -6.99
C HIS A 345 -7.83 25.99 -7.98
N VAL A 346 -8.00 26.21 -9.28
CA VAL A 346 -7.06 25.80 -10.33
C VAL A 346 -6.55 27.04 -11.05
N ALA A 347 -5.23 27.23 -11.14
CA ALA A 347 -4.61 28.44 -11.67
C ALA A 347 -5.18 29.74 -11.02
N GLY A 348 -5.40 29.69 -9.70
CA GLY A 348 -5.97 30.79 -8.90
C GLY A 348 -7.47 31.05 -9.12
N LYS A 349 -8.19 30.20 -9.85
CA LYS A 349 -9.64 30.33 -10.11
C LYS A 349 -10.40 29.25 -9.35
N GLN A 350 -11.34 29.65 -8.50
CA GLN A 350 -12.25 28.74 -7.79
C GLN A 350 -13.06 27.88 -8.78
N LEU A 351 -13.16 26.58 -8.52
CA LEU A 351 -14.06 25.70 -9.26
C LEU A 351 -15.54 26.05 -8.98
N PRO A 352 -16.44 25.99 -9.97
CA PRO A 352 -17.85 26.35 -9.81
C PRO A 352 -18.65 25.25 -9.09
N LEU A 353 -18.33 25.01 -7.82
CA LEU A 353 -18.86 23.95 -6.97
C LEU A 353 -19.49 24.54 -5.70
N ASN A 354 -20.48 23.86 -5.14
CA ASN A 354 -20.94 24.15 -3.79
C ASN A 354 -20.02 23.44 -2.78
N ALA A 355 -19.66 24.08 -1.67
CA ALA A 355 -18.77 23.51 -0.66
C ALA A 355 -19.26 22.16 -0.10
N ASN A 356 -20.58 21.94 -0.04
CA ASN A 356 -21.19 20.67 0.39
C ASN A 356 -20.81 19.47 -0.51
N THR A 357 -20.24 19.70 -1.69
CA THR A 357 -19.68 18.65 -2.57
C THR A 357 -18.56 17.87 -1.89
N PHE A 358 -17.81 18.52 -0.99
CA PHE A 358 -16.69 17.92 -0.24
C PHE A 358 -17.11 17.38 1.14
N ASP A 359 -18.40 17.49 1.47
CA ASP A 359 -19.00 17.14 2.77
C ASP A 359 -19.88 15.87 2.71
N GLY A 360 -19.73 15.06 1.66
CA GLY A 360 -20.50 13.83 1.47
C GLY A 360 -19.96 12.64 2.27
N LYS A 361 -20.83 11.90 2.96
CA LYS A 361 -20.48 10.68 3.74
C LYS A 361 -19.34 10.98 4.75
N HIS A 362 -18.11 10.54 4.48
CA HIS A 362 -16.95 10.80 5.36
C HIS A 362 -16.25 12.15 5.09
N GLY A 363 -16.78 12.96 4.17
CA GLY A 363 -16.26 14.29 3.84
C GLY A 363 -15.02 14.19 2.95
N THR A 364 -13.97 14.91 3.31
CA THR A 364 -12.66 14.83 2.67
C THR A 364 -11.68 14.11 3.59
N VAL A 365 -11.43 12.83 3.32
CA VAL A 365 -10.51 11.98 4.07
C VAL A 365 -9.10 12.10 3.51
N LEU A 366 -8.11 12.31 4.38
CA LEU A 366 -6.69 12.21 4.08
C LEU A 366 -6.20 10.81 4.47
N ASP A 367 -5.76 10.05 3.49
CA ASP A 367 -5.42 8.64 3.65
C ASP A 367 -4.04 8.31 3.09
N SER A 368 -3.14 7.90 3.98
CA SER A 368 -1.78 7.53 3.64
C SER A 368 -1.66 6.15 2.97
N GLY A 369 -2.67 5.28 3.16
CA GLY A 369 -2.77 3.95 2.52
C GLY A 369 -3.28 4.00 1.07
N THR A 370 -3.91 5.11 0.67
CA THR A 370 -4.38 5.33 -0.71
C THR A 370 -3.29 6.00 -1.57
N THR A 371 -3.04 5.49 -2.77
CA THR A 371 -2.02 6.04 -3.70
C THR A 371 -2.37 7.44 -4.24
N TYR A 372 -3.58 7.57 -4.79
CA TYR A 372 -4.02 8.70 -5.60
C TYR A 372 -5.15 9.51 -4.94
N ALA A 373 -5.56 10.65 -5.52
CA ALA A 373 -6.76 11.34 -5.06
C ALA A 373 -8.01 10.89 -5.86
N TYR A 374 -9.15 10.80 -5.18
CA TYR A 374 -10.44 10.45 -5.76
C TYR A 374 -11.47 11.48 -5.33
N LEU A 375 -12.00 12.23 -6.31
CA LEU A 375 -13.01 13.27 -6.07
C LEU A 375 -14.42 12.75 -6.43
N PRO A 376 -15.48 13.21 -5.75
CA PRO A 376 -16.86 12.99 -6.18
C PRO A 376 -17.06 13.47 -7.62
N GLU A 377 -17.95 12.82 -8.37
CA GLU A 377 -18.15 13.03 -9.82
C GLU A 377 -18.19 14.50 -10.25
N ALA A 378 -19.01 15.32 -9.58
CA ALA A 378 -19.12 16.75 -9.89
C ALA A 378 -17.81 17.51 -9.69
N ALA A 379 -17.07 17.20 -8.62
CA ALA A 379 -15.78 17.81 -8.33
C ALA A 379 -14.68 17.33 -9.30
N PHE A 380 -14.63 16.03 -9.62
CA PHE A 380 -13.71 15.49 -10.62
C PHE A 380 -13.91 16.14 -11.99
N LEU A 381 -15.16 16.23 -12.47
CA LEU A 381 -15.45 16.82 -13.77
C LEU A 381 -15.05 18.30 -13.83
N ALA A 382 -15.41 19.09 -12.83
CA ALA A 382 -15.03 20.51 -12.76
C ALA A 382 -13.50 20.70 -12.68
N PHE A 383 -12.81 19.88 -11.86
CA PHE A 383 -11.36 19.91 -11.72
C PHE A 383 -10.65 19.55 -13.03
N LYS A 384 -11.04 18.42 -13.64
CA LYS A 384 -10.52 17.94 -14.93
C LYS A 384 -10.70 18.99 -16.02
N ASP A 385 -11.90 19.56 -16.17
CA ASP A 385 -12.17 20.56 -17.21
C ASP A 385 -11.38 21.86 -16.99
N ALA A 386 -11.15 22.26 -15.73
CA ALA A 386 -10.29 23.39 -15.39
C ALA A 386 -8.81 23.12 -15.69
N ILE A 387 -8.29 21.94 -15.35
CA ILE A 387 -6.91 21.53 -15.68
C ILE A 387 -6.72 21.47 -17.20
N LEU A 388 -7.58 20.76 -17.94
CA LEU A 388 -7.50 20.62 -19.40
C LEU A 388 -7.47 21.97 -20.13
N LYS A 389 -8.14 22.98 -19.59
CA LYS A 389 -8.15 24.34 -20.14
C LYS A 389 -6.78 25.04 -20.06
N GLU A 390 -6.00 24.77 -19.02
CA GLU A 390 -4.67 25.37 -18.83
C GLU A 390 -3.56 24.56 -19.55
N LEU A 391 -3.83 23.32 -19.99
CA LEU A 391 -2.84 22.42 -20.63
C LEU A 391 -2.91 22.35 -22.17
N GLN A 392 -3.58 23.29 -22.84
CA GLN A 392 -3.85 23.26 -24.28
C GLN A 392 -2.59 23.21 -25.19
N PHE A 393 -1.42 23.57 -24.67
CA PHE A 393 -0.15 23.53 -25.39
C PHE A 393 0.59 22.18 -25.27
N LEU A 394 0.15 21.29 -24.36
CA LEU A 394 0.70 19.95 -24.21
C LEU A 394 -0.04 18.95 -25.10
N LYS A 395 0.66 17.93 -25.58
CA LYS A 395 0.05 16.87 -26.40
C LYS A 395 -0.52 15.79 -25.50
N GLN A 396 -1.86 15.68 -25.46
CA GLN A 396 -2.52 14.55 -24.81
C GLN A 396 -2.14 13.22 -25.48
N ILE A 397 -1.89 12.19 -24.68
CA ILE A 397 -1.52 10.83 -25.09
C ILE A 397 -2.28 9.79 -24.26
N SER A 398 -2.30 8.54 -24.72
CA SER A 398 -2.81 7.40 -23.95
C SER A 398 -2.00 7.18 -22.66
N GLY A 399 -2.60 6.49 -21.69
CA GLY A 399 -1.94 6.08 -20.46
C GLY A 399 -0.91 4.96 -20.61
N PRO A 400 -0.09 4.73 -19.57
CA PRO A 400 0.87 3.62 -19.53
C PRO A 400 0.18 2.25 -19.54
N ASP A 401 -0.97 2.09 -18.89
CA ASP A 401 -1.76 0.85 -18.92
C ASP A 401 -3.06 1.07 -19.72
N PRO A 402 -3.28 0.34 -20.84
CA PRO A 402 -4.48 0.50 -21.66
C PRO A 402 -5.78 0.01 -20.99
N ASN A 403 -5.72 -0.66 -19.84
CA ASN A 403 -6.89 -1.05 -19.05
C ASN A 403 -7.50 0.14 -18.29
N TYR A 404 -6.71 1.20 -18.06
CA TYR A 404 -7.13 2.42 -17.36
C TYR A 404 -7.28 3.59 -18.34
N ASN A 405 -8.24 4.47 -18.07
CA ASN A 405 -8.51 5.64 -18.92
C ASN A 405 -7.78 6.88 -18.40
N ASP A 406 -6.45 6.76 -18.25
CA ASP A 406 -5.61 7.82 -17.69
C ASP A 406 -5.55 9.05 -18.58
N ILE A 407 -5.52 10.23 -17.96
CA ILE A 407 -5.43 11.51 -18.66
C ILE A 407 -3.96 11.96 -18.66
N CYS A 408 -3.25 11.68 -19.74
CA CYS A 408 -1.80 11.88 -19.83
C CYS A 408 -1.38 12.89 -20.90
N PHE A 409 -0.25 13.56 -20.68
CA PHE A 409 0.30 14.63 -21.51
C PHE A 409 1.80 14.42 -21.74
N SER A 410 2.25 14.66 -22.97
CA SER A 410 3.66 14.69 -23.35
C SER A 410 4.11 16.09 -23.74
N GLY A 411 5.40 16.37 -23.56
CA GLY A 411 6.02 17.66 -23.88
C GLY A 411 6.27 18.59 -22.69
N ALA A 412 5.98 18.15 -21.46
CA ALA A 412 6.12 18.98 -20.25
C ALA A 412 7.56 19.12 -19.71
N GLY A 413 8.51 18.34 -20.24
CA GLY A 413 9.90 18.27 -19.75
C GLY A 413 10.19 16.99 -18.95
N ILE A 414 11.47 16.65 -18.75
CA ILE A 414 11.88 15.42 -18.04
C ILE A 414 12.05 15.68 -16.53
N ASP A 415 12.53 16.87 -16.18
CA ASP A 415 12.80 17.31 -14.81
C ASP A 415 11.49 17.61 -14.07
N ALA A 416 11.28 16.98 -12.91
CA ALA A 416 10.10 17.19 -12.09
C ALA A 416 10.05 18.60 -11.46
N SER A 417 11.20 19.21 -11.19
CA SER A 417 11.28 20.55 -10.60
C SER A 417 10.74 21.65 -11.54
N GLU A 418 10.80 21.39 -12.84
CA GLU A 418 10.40 22.33 -13.90
C GLU A 418 8.93 22.18 -14.32
N LEU A 419 8.18 21.24 -13.71
CA LEU A 419 6.78 20.99 -14.07
C LEU A 419 5.86 22.20 -13.84
N SER A 420 6.23 23.11 -12.94
CA SER A 420 5.52 24.37 -12.69
C SER A 420 5.48 25.32 -13.90
N LYS A 421 6.35 25.11 -14.91
CA LYS A 421 6.29 25.80 -16.21
C LYS A 421 5.23 25.23 -17.15
N SER A 422 4.80 23.98 -16.91
CA SER A 422 3.96 23.20 -17.81
C SER A 422 2.57 22.88 -17.24
N PHE A 423 2.39 22.94 -15.91
CA PHE A 423 1.15 22.60 -15.24
C PHE A 423 0.83 23.63 -14.13
N PRO A 424 -0.46 23.98 -13.89
CA PRO A 424 -0.85 25.07 -13.00
C PRO A 424 -0.73 24.71 -11.50
N VAL A 425 -0.66 25.71 -10.63
CA VAL A 425 -0.87 25.49 -9.18
C VAL A 425 -2.34 25.16 -8.92
N VAL A 426 -2.58 24.25 -7.98
CA VAL A 426 -3.92 23.89 -7.47
C VAL A 426 -3.95 24.20 -5.97
N ASP A 427 -4.92 24.98 -5.50
CA ASP A 427 -5.07 25.26 -4.06
C ASP A 427 -6.28 24.50 -3.49
N MET A 428 -6.10 23.89 -2.33
CA MET A 428 -7.17 23.40 -1.47
C MET A 428 -7.45 24.44 -0.39
N VAL A 429 -8.70 24.91 -0.28
CA VAL A 429 -9.10 25.96 0.69
C VAL A 429 -9.94 25.34 1.80
N PHE A 430 -9.52 25.56 3.04
CA PHE A 430 -10.16 25.00 4.23
C PHE A 430 -11.23 25.95 4.81
N GLY A 431 -12.08 25.45 5.71
CA GLY A 431 -13.18 26.23 6.29
C GLY A 431 -12.78 27.45 7.13
N ASN A 432 -11.53 27.53 7.58
CA ASN A 432 -10.96 28.72 8.22
C ASN A 432 -10.46 29.78 7.20
N GLY A 433 -10.48 29.47 5.90
CA GLY A 433 -9.98 30.32 4.81
C GLY A 433 -8.50 30.11 4.45
N ASP A 434 -7.78 29.28 5.20
CA ASP A 434 -6.39 28.94 4.88
C ASP A 434 -6.30 28.07 3.62
N LYS A 435 -5.11 28.06 3.00
CA LYS A 435 -4.86 27.37 1.74
C LYS A 435 -3.67 26.42 1.81
N TYR A 436 -3.88 25.20 1.34
CA TYR A 436 -2.81 24.25 1.05
C TYR A 436 -2.59 24.19 -0.48
N SER A 437 -1.46 24.74 -0.93
CA SER A 437 -1.10 24.79 -2.36
C SER A 437 -0.37 23.51 -2.79
N LEU A 438 -0.89 22.88 -3.84
CA LEU A 438 -0.33 21.72 -4.51
C LEU A 438 0.51 22.16 -5.71
N THR A 439 1.75 21.68 -5.76
CA THR A 439 2.60 21.76 -6.97
C THR A 439 2.24 20.62 -7.92
N PRO A 440 2.69 20.63 -9.19
CA PRO A 440 2.36 19.56 -10.14
C PRO A 440 2.74 18.15 -9.69
N GLU A 441 3.79 17.96 -8.89
CA GLU A 441 4.14 16.63 -8.34
C GLU A 441 3.09 16.06 -7.38
N ASN A 442 2.20 16.90 -6.85
CA ASN A 442 1.14 16.51 -5.92
C ASN A 442 -0.18 16.07 -6.58
N TYR A 443 -0.32 16.23 -7.90
CA TYR A 443 -1.50 15.76 -8.63
C TYR A 443 -1.18 15.12 -9.98
N MET A 444 0.10 15.04 -10.36
CA MET A 444 0.60 14.31 -11.53
C MET A 444 1.47 13.12 -11.11
N PHE A 445 1.46 12.06 -11.91
CA PHE A 445 2.43 10.94 -11.82
C PHE A 445 3.15 10.77 -13.16
N ARG A 446 4.33 10.12 -13.16
CA ARG A 446 5.13 9.92 -14.38
C ARG A 446 4.53 8.84 -15.26
N HIS A 447 4.53 9.06 -16.57
CA HIS A 447 4.15 8.03 -17.54
C HIS A 447 5.31 7.03 -17.71
N SER A 448 5.20 5.83 -17.15
CA SER A 448 6.29 4.82 -17.12
C SER A 448 6.88 4.46 -18.50
N LYS A 449 6.06 4.46 -19.56
CA LYS A 449 6.49 4.10 -20.94
C LYS A 449 6.91 5.30 -21.83
N VAL A 450 6.66 6.55 -21.44
CA VAL A 450 6.91 7.73 -22.30
C VAL A 450 7.67 8.80 -21.52
N ARG A 451 8.96 8.93 -21.83
CA ARG A 451 9.86 9.87 -21.14
C ARG A 451 9.41 11.32 -21.31
N GLY A 452 9.32 12.08 -20.21
CA GLY A 452 8.86 13.46 -20.21
C GLY A 452 7.35 13.62 -20.44
N ALA A 453 6.58 12.58 -20.17
CA ALA A 453 5.12 12.61 -20.10
C ALA A 453 4.63 12.28 -18.68
N TYR A 454 3.46 12.83 -18.34
CA TYR A 454 2.85 12.75 -17.01
C TYR A 454 1.35 12.58 -17.13
N CYS A 455 0.77 11.92 -16.15
CA CYS A 455 -0.64 11.55 -16.08
C CYS A 455 -1.28 12.16 -14.83
N LEU A 456 -2.56 12.51 -14.92
CA LEU A 456 -3.30 13.05 -13.78
C LEU A 456 -3.54 11.96 -12.74
N GLY A 457 -3.01 12.15 -11.52
CA GLY A 457 -3.21 11.26 -10.37
C GLY A 457 -4.40 11.65 -9.49
N ILE A 458 -5.42 12.24 -10.11
CA ILE A 458 -6.72 12.55 -9.52
C ILE A 458 -7.79 11.91 -10.38
N PHE A 459 -8.68 11.13 -9.77
CA PHE A 459 -9.67 10.29 -10.42
C PHE A 459 -11.09 10.57 -9.90
N GLN A 460 -12.10 9.99 -10.55
CA GLN A 460 -13.49 10.00 -10.08
C GLN A 460 -13.72 8.89 -9.04
N ASN A 461 -14.30 9.21 -7.89
CA ASN A 461 -14.65 8.22 -6.84
C ASN A 461 -15.93 7.42 -7.16
N GLY A 462 -16.12 7.02 -8.43
CA GLY A 462 -17.30 6.32 -8.91
C GLY A 462 -18.61 7.00 -8.54
N LYS A 463 -19.33 6.41 -7.58
CA LYS A 463 -20.59 6.90 -6.98
C LYS A 463 -20.49 7.24 -5.49
N ASP A 464 -19.32 7.06 -4.87
CA ASP A 464 -19.14 7.41 -3.47
C ASP A 464 -18.96 8.94 -3.37
N PRO A 465 -19.73 9.65 -2.52
CA PRO A 465 -19.64 11.09 -2.38
C PRO A 465 -18.49 11.54 -1.44
N THR A 466 -17.69 10.61 -0.92
CA THR A 466 -16.46 10.92 -0.17
C THR A 466 -15.39 11.47 -1.12
N THR A 467 -14.66 12.48 -0.67
CA THR A 467 -13.37 12.86 -1.27
C THR A 467 -12.27 12.11 -0.55
N LEU A 468 -11.42 11.38 -1.28
CA LEU A 468 -10.32 10.62 -0.71
C LEU A 468 -9.00 11.19 -1.25
N LEU A 469 -8.12 11.61 -0.36
CA LEU A 469 -6.86 12.26 -0.70
C LEU A 469 -5.70 11.33 -0.33
N GLY A 470 -5.16 10.63 -1.34
CA GLY A 470 -4.04 9.71 -1.18
C GLY A 470 -2.67 10.39 -1.05
N GLY A 471 -1.64 9.57 -0.85
CA GLY A 471 -0.25 10.00 -0.67
C GLY A 471 0.29 10.94 -1.75
N ILE A 472 -0.25 10.91 -2.97
CA ILE A 472 0.17 11.82 -4.05
C ILE A 472 0.07 13.29 -3.63
N VAL A 473 -1.02 13.69 -2.95
CA VAL A 473 -1.26 15.10 -2.61
C VAL A 473 -0.31 15.64 -1.53
N VAL A 474 0.45 14.78 -0.86
CA VAL A 474 1.33 15.12 0.27
C VAL A 474 2.82 14.80 0.05
N ARG A 475 3.23 14.44 -1.17
CA ARG A 475 4.67 14.48 -1.57
C ARG A 475 5.30 15.84 -1.23
N ASN A 476 6.55 15.81 -0.75
CA ASN A 476 7.29 16.97 -0.24
C ASN A 476 6.47 17.84 0.73
N THR A 477 5.70 17.18 1.60
CA THR A 477 4.88 17.83 2.62
C THR A 477 5.00 17.08 3.93
N LEU A 478 5.40 17.78 4.99
CA LEU A 478 5.23 17.32 6.35
C LEU A 478 3.75 17.48 6.72
N VAL A 479 3.07 16.36 6.88
CA VAL A 479 1.71 16.27 7.38
C VAL A 479 1.78 15.96 8.87
N MET A 480 1.24 16.85 9.70
CA MET A 480 1.07 16.65 11.14
C MET A 480 -0.37 16.25 11.43
N TYR A 481 -0.58 15.13 12.09
CA TYR A 481 -1.87 14.72 12.62
C TYR A 481 -1.88 15.05 14.12
N ASP A 482 -2.40 16.22 14.48
CA ASP A 482 -2.51 16.68 15.87
C ASP A 482 -3.89 16.26 16.39
N ARG A 483 -3.94 15.06 17.00
CA ARG A 483 -5.17 14.42 17.44
C ARG A 483 -5.70 15.05 18.73
N GLU A 484 -4.79 15.45 19.62
CA GLU A 484 -5.07 16.19 20.85
C GLU A 484 -5.79 17.53 20.58
N GLN A 485 -5.46 18.21 19.48
CA GLN A 485 -6.07 19.49 19.08
C GLN A 485 -6.99 19.37 17.84
N GLU A 486 -7.43 18.15 17.50
CA GLU A 486 -8.43 17.87 16.46
C GLU A 486 -8.13 18.55 15.10
N LYS A 487 -6.88 18.53 14.65
CA LYS A 487 -6.44 19.24 13.43
C LYS A 487 -5.33 18.52 12.66
N ILE A 488 -5.25 18.81 11.37
CA ILE A 488 -4.21 18.30 10.47
C ILE A 488 -3.43 19.49 9.91
N GLY A 489 -2.12 19.48 10.10
CA GLY A 489 -1.19 20.50 9.65
C GLY A 489 -0.46 20.08 8.37
N PHE A 490 -0.23 21.01 7.46
CA PHE A 490 0.48 20.81 6.20
C PHE A 490 1.62 21.82 6.08
N TRP A 491 2.84 21.34 5.82
CA TRP A 491 4.01 22.19 5.60
C TRP A 491 4.87 21.68 4.45
N LYS A 492 5.06 22.49 3.41
CA LYS A 492 5.88 22.12 2.24
C LYS A 492 7.36 22.11 2.61
N THR A 493 8.03 20.98 2.41
CA THR A 493 9.45 20.78 2.72
C THR A 493 10.03 19.63 1.88
N ASN A 494 11.33 19.65 1.61
CA ASN A 494 12.01 18.43 1.16
C ASN A 494 11.97 17.38 2.29
N CYS A 495 11.22 16.30 2.09
CA CYS A 495 11.07 15.22 3.06
C CYS A 495 12.29 14.28 3.08
N THR A 496 13.09 14.26 2.00
CA THR A 496 14.34 13.49 1.91
C THR A 496 15.31 13.91 3.02
N ASP A 497 15.56 15.23 3.10
CA ASP A 497 16.49 15.84 4.07
C ASP A 497 15.87 15.94 5.47
N LEU A 498 14.56 15.69 5.63
CA LEU A 498 13.92 15.74 6.95
C LEU A 498 14.41 14.58 7.83
N TRP A 499 14.64 13.40 7.26
CA TRP A 499 15.15 12.25 8.01
C TRP A 499 16.52 12.54 8.65
N GLU A 500 17.44 13.14 7.91
CA GLU A 500 18.77 13.50 8.40
C GLU A 500 18.69 14.59 9.48
N ARG A 501 17.89 15.65 9.25
CA ARG A 501 17.64 16.72 10.24
C ARG A 501 17.02 16.22 11.54
N LEU A 502 16.16 15.19 11.49
CA LEU A 502 15.59 14.58 12.71
C LEU A 502 16.69 13.91 13.56
N GLN A 503 17.74 13.36 12.94
CA GLN A 503 18.87 12.73 13.62
C GLN A 503 19.85 13.74 14.22
N GLU A 504 20.13 14.85 13.54
CA GLU A 504 21.02 15.91 14.04
C GLU A 504 20.53 16.55 15.36
N SER A 505 19.21 16.53 15.61
CA SER A 505 18.61 17.09 16.83
C SER A 505 18.98 16.38 18.15
N VAL A 506 19.78 15.31 18.09
CA VAL A 506 20.32 14.57 19.23
C VAL A 506 21.69 15.11 19.69
N ALA A 507 22.36 15.94 18.89
CA ALA A 507 23.63 16.56 19.28
C ALA A 507 23.43 17.72 20.28
N PRO A 508 24.11 17.73 21.45
CA PRO A 508 24.05 18.86 22.37
C PRO A 508 24.60 20.14 21.72
N SER A 509 23.86 21.24 21.79
CA SER A 509 24.34 22.54 21.31
C SER A 509 25.62 22.94 22.08
N PRO A 510 26.67 23.45 21.41
CA PRO A 510 27.88 23.88 22.10
C PRO A 510 27.58 25.08 23.00
N LEU A 511 28.01 25.02 24.27
CA LEU A 511 27.92 26.16 25.18
C LEU A 511 28.75 27.34 24.63
N PRO A 512 28.29 28.59 24.82
CA PRO A 512 29.06 29.77 24.43
C PRO A 512 30.37 29.85 25.23
N SER A 513 31.46 30.09 24.52
CA SER A 513 32.81 30.18 25.10
C SER A 513 33.00 31.47 25.89
N ASN A 514 32.99 31.38 27.23
CA ASN A 514 33.57 32.43 28.08
C ASN A 514 34.99 32.03 28.47
N SER A 515 35.94 32.80 27.95
CA SER A 515 37.36 32.72 28.27
C SER A 515 37.67 33.47 29.57
N GLU A 516 38.35 32.82 30.51
CA GLU A 516 39.44 33.42 31.30
C GLU A 516 40.25 32.31 31.99
N ALA A 517 41.53 32.56 32.27
CA ALA A 517 42.53 31.51 32.48
C ALA A 517 43.42 31.74 33.72
N SER A 518 44.30 30.76 34.00
CA SER A 518 45.42 30.73 34.97
C SER A 518 45.16 29.96 36.29
N PRO A 519 46.20 29.47 37.02
CA PRO A 519 46.60 28.05 36.88
C PRO A 519 46.73 27.27 38.22
N PRO A 520 46.91 25.92 38.19
CA PRO A 520 46.98 25.08 39.39
C PRO A 520 48.40 24.89 39.97
N THR A 521 48.48 24.38 41.21
CA THR A 521 49.73 24.08 41.93
C THR A 521 49.94 22.55 42.10
N GLU A 522 51.21 22.15 42.07
CA GLU A 522 51.83 20.85 42.37
C GLU A 522 51.34 20.16 43.67
N ALA A 523 51.51 18.86 43.94
CA ALA A 523 51.85 17.66 43.14
C ALA A 523 51.73 16.40 44.04
N LEU A 524 51.76 15.18 43.46
CA LEU A 524 52.57 13.99 43.87
C LEU A 524 51.99 12.63 43.38
N GLU A 525 52.75 11.93 42.53
CA GLU A 525 52.65 10.47 42.32
C GLU A 525 53.81 9.74 43.04
N PRO A 526 53.70 8.42 43.30
CA PRO A 526 54.42 7.41 42.47
C PRO A 526 53.64 6.06 42.32
N SER A 527 53.94 5.07 41.45
CA SER A 527 54.95 4.89 40.38
C SER A 527 54.66 3.61 39.53
N VAL A 528 54.68 3.72 38.18
CA VAL A 528 55.38 2.88 37.14
C VAL A 528 55.40 1.33 37.25
N ALA A 529 55.38 0.47 36.22
CA ALA A 529 54.92 0.34 34.80
C ALA A 529 55.33 -1.11 34.32
N PRO A 530 55.06 -1.68 33.10
CA PRO A 530 55.43 -1.10 31.78
C PRO A 530 54.47 -1.34 30.57
N SER A 531 54.36 -0.32 29.73
CA SER A 531 54.17 -0.32 28.26
C SER A 531 53.29 -1.38 27.55
N SER A 532 52.13 -0.93 27.08
CA SER A 532 51.69 -1.13 25.68
C SER A 532 50.93 0.12 25.20
N LEU A 533 51.04 0.49 23.92
CA LEU A 533 50.53 1.78 23.44
C LEU A 533 48.99 1.82 23.43
N GLN A 534 48.42 2.80 24.13
CA GLN A 534 47.08 3.29 23.80
C GLN A 534 47.13 4.16 22.54
N ASN A 535 46.03 4.14 21.78
CA ASN A 535 45.47 5.36 21.22
C ASN A 535 43.96 5.16 21.07
N GLY A 536 43.21 5.61 22.07
CA GLY A 536 41.79 5.88 21.92
C GLY A 536 41.64 7.15 21.09
N ALA A 537 41.01 7.04 19.92
CA ALA A 537 40.52 8.18 19.16
C ALA A 537 39.03 8.39 19.48
N PRO A 538 38.44 9.55 19.11
CA PRO A 538 36.98 9.66 18.97
C PRO A 538 36.47 8.60 17.97
N PRO A 539 35.14 8.40 17.79
CA PRO A 539 34.61 7.66 16.66
C PRO A 539 34.94 8.40 15.36
N GLY A 540 36.16 8.19 14.86
CA GLY A 540 36.68 8.82 13.67
C GLY A 540 35.95 8.29 12.45
N GLU A 541 35.80 9.15 11.44
CA GLU A 541 35.23 8.77 10.15
C GLU A 541 35.85 7.46 9.67
N LEU A 542 35.00 6.46 9.39
CA LEU A 542 35.41 5.19 8.82
C LEU A 542 35.88 5.45 7.39
N LYS A 543 37.17 5.78 7.27
CA LYS A 543 37.84 6.00 5.99
C LYS A 543 37.77 4.70 5.18
N ILE A 544 36.91 4.70 4.16
CA ILE A 544 36.69 3.57 3.27
C ILE A 544 37.47 3.83 1.99
N ALA A 545 38.49 3.01 1.73
CA ALA A 545 39.35 3.17 0.56
C ALA A 545 38.76 2.51 -0.69
N LYS A 546 37.96 1.46 -0.53
CA LYS A 546 37.31 0.73 -1.64
C LYS A 546 36.18 -0.15 -1.12
N ILE A 547 35.08 -0.22 -1.85
CA ILE A 547 34.06 -1.27 -1.68
C ILE A 547 34.22 -2.25 -2.84
N THR A 548 34.13 -3.55 -2.57
CA THR A 548 34.27 -4.60 -3.59
C THR A 548 33.03 -5.48 -3.57
N MET A 549 32.46 -5.79 -4.74
CA MET A 549 31.29 -6.67 -4.88
C MET A 549 31.57 -7.80 -5.87
N LEU A 550 30.90 -8.93 -5.70
CA LEU A 550 31.03 -10.13 -6.52
C LEU A 550 29.64 -10.57 -6.96
N ILE A 551 29.37 -10.55 -8.26
CA ILE A 551 28.05 -10.83 -8.84
C ILE A 551 28.17 -11.94 -9.88
N SER A 552 27.32 -12.96 -9.78
CA SER A 552 27.14 -13.99 -10.80
C SER A 552 26.00 -13.61 -11.76
N PHE A 553 26.12 -14.04 -13.01
CA PHE A 553 25.14 -13.84 -14.07
C PHE A 553 24.96 -15.13 -14.87
N ASN A 554 23.72 -15.46 -15.23
CA ASN A 554 23.37 -16.56 -16.14
C ASN A 554 23.41 -16.06 -17.59
N ILE A 555 24.61 -15.69 -18.05
CA ILE A 555 24.95 -15.32 -19.43
C ILE A 555 26.44 -15.61 -19.66
N SER A 556 26.78 -16.10 -20.87
CA SER A 556 28.14 -16.52 -21.19
C SER A 556 29.10 -15.31 -21.27
N TYR A 557 30.39 -15.55 -21.07
CA TYR A 557 31.39 -14.48 -21.23
C TYR A 557 31.43 -13.92 -22.65
N VAL A 558 31.16 -14.74 -23.67
CA VAL A 558 31.18 -14.29 -25.07
C VAL A 558 30.10 -13.23 -25.31
N ASP A 559 28.92 -13.44 -24.73
CA ASP A 559 27.76 -12.56 -24.88
C ASP A 559 27.81 -11.36 -23.92
N MET A 560 28.36 -11.53 -22.72
CA MET A 560 28.55 -10.43 -21.75
C MET A 560 29.65 -9.44 -22.18
N LYS A 561 30.73 -9.92 -22.80
CA LYS A 561 31.96 -9.13 -23.05
C LYS A 561 31.73 -7.78 -23.77
N PRO A 562 30.87 -7.67 -24.81
CA PRO A 562 30.57 -6.38 -25.45
C PRO A 562 29.90 -5.37 -24.52
N HIS A 563 29.15 -5.84 -23.52
CA HIS A 563 28.30 -5.03 -22.65
C HIS A 563 28.96 -4.66 -21.31
N ILE A 564 30.23 -5.04 -21.06
CA ILE A 564 30.93 -4.74 -19.80
C ILE A 564 30.95 -3.23 -19.46
N THR A 565 31.11 -2.36 -20.46
CA THR A 565 31.10 -0.89 -20.26
C THR A 565 29.71 -0.36 -19.94
N GLU A 566 28.67 -0.93 -20.55
CA GLU A 566 27.27 -0.61 -20.27
C GLU A 566 26.88 -1.05 -18.84
N LEU A 567 27.27 -2.27 -18.47
CA LEU A 567 27.10 -2.84 -17.14
C LEU A 567 27.81 -2.01 -16.05
N ALA A 568 29.01 -1.49 -16.33
CA ALA A 568 29.69 -0.55 -15.43
C ALA A 568 28.89 0.77 -15.23
N GLY A 569 28.25 1.26 -16.30
CA GLY A 569 27.36 2.42 -16.24
C GLY A 569 26.07 2.16 -15.47
N LEU A 570 25.48 0.97 -15.62
CA LEU A 570 24.33 0.52 -14.83
C LEU A 570 24.68 0.42 -13.35
N PHE A 571 25.79 -0.21 -12.98
CA PHE A 571 26.25 -0.22 -11.58
C PHE A 571 26.52 1.18 -11.03
N ALA A 572 27.05 2.09 -11.83
CA ALA A 572 27.26 3.47 -11.42
C ALA A 572 25.94 4.19 -11.12
N HIS A 573 24.93 3.99 -11.98
CA HIS A 573 23.55 4.46 -11.77
C HIS A 573 22.93 3.87 -10.50
N GLU A 574 22.90 2.54 -10.40
CA GLU A 574 22.26 1.82 -9.30
C GLU A 574 22.90 2.11 -7.94
N LEU A 575 24.21 2.36 -7.89
CA LEU A 575 24.93 2.68 -6.66
C LEU A 575 25.01 4.20 -6.38
N ASN A 576 24.45 5.04 -7.26
CA ASN A 576 24.52 6.51 -7.22
C ASN A 576 25.96 7.04 -7.09
N VAL A 577 26.84 6.57 -7.98
CA VAL A 577 28.26 6.99 -8.08
C VAL A 577 28.60 7.35 -9.53
N ASN A 578 29.73 8.02 -9.74
CA ASN A 578 30.19 8.28 -11.10
C ASN A 578 30.76 7.00 -11.74
N ILE A 579 30.55 6.78 -13.04
CA ILE A 579 31.09 5.61 -13.77
C ILE A 579 32.62 5.49 -13.66
N SER A 580 33.34 6.62 -13.52
CA SER A 580 34.79 6.63 -13.28
C SER A 580 35.23 6.00 -11.95
N GLN A 581 34.30 5.76 -11.01
CA GLN A 581 34.53 5.10 -9.73
C GLN A 581 34.30 3.58 -9.79
N VAL A 582 33.71 3.06 -10.87
CA VAL A 582 33.32 1.65 -10.98
C VAL A 582 34.31 0.92 -11.88
N HIS A 583 35.01 -0.07 -11.33
CA HIS A 583 36.09 -0.79 -12.01
C HIS A 583 35.89 -2.30 -11.95
N LEU A 584 35.96 -2.96 -13.11
CA LEU A 584 36.04 -4.42 -13.16
C LEU A 584 37.43 -4.89 -12.68
N LEU A 585 37.47 -5.69 -11.61
CA LEU A 585 38.70 -6.27 -11.06
C LEU A 585 39.02 -7.65 -11.65
N ASN A 586 38.00 -8.50 -11.81
CA ASN A 586 38.14 -9.85 -12.34
C ASN A 586 36.85 -10.28 -13.02
N PHE A 587 36.98 -11.12 -14.05
CA PHE A 587 35.85 -11.69 -14.78
C PHE A 587 36.19 -13.13 -15.18
N THR A 588 35.40 -14.09 -14.72
CA THR A 588 35.61 -15.53 -14.91
C THR A 588 34.34 -16.20 -15.42
N SER A 589 34.46 -17.11 -16.40
CA SER A 589 33.33 -17.85 -16.98
C SER A 589 33.34 -19.30 -16.51
N PHE A 590 32.16 -19.85 -16.21
CA PHE A 590 31.95 -21.24 -15.84
C PHE A 590 30.79 -21.82 -16.67
N GLY A 591 31.09 -22.28 -17.89
CA GLY A 591 30.07 -22.71 -18.84
C GLY A 591 29.21 -21.53 -19.30
N ASN A 592 27.90 -21.61 -19.06
CA ASN A 592 26.94 -20.55 -19.39
C ASN A 592 26.88 -19.44 -18.33
N ASP A 593 27.43 -19.67 -17.14
CA ASP A 593 27.45 -18.66 -16.08
C ASP A 593 28.74 -17.83 -16.13
N THR A 594 28.64 -16.58 -15.67
CA THR A 594 29.77 -15.69 -15.48
C THR A 594 29.80 -15.09 -14.09
N LEU A 595 31.00 -14.95 -13.53
CA LEU A 595 31.25 -14.37 -12.23
C LEU A 595 32.14 -13.15 -12.40
N SER A 596 31.66 -11.99 -11.96
CA SER A 596 32.34 -10.70 -12.13
C SER A 596 32.58 -10.03 -10.79
N LYS A 597 33.79 -9.51 -10.59
CA LYS A 597 34.22 -8.85 -9.36
C LYS A 597 34.50 -7.38 -9.66
N TRP A 598 33.81 -6.49 -8.97
CA TRP A 598 33.85 -5.05 -9.20
C TRP A 598 34.34 -4.30 -7.98
N ALA A 599 35.02 -3.18 -8.20
CA ALA A 599 35.43 -2.23 -7.18
C ALA A 599 34.73 -0.89 -7.39
N ILE A 600 34.27 -0.31 -6.29
CA ILE A 600 33.86 1.08 -6.19
C ILE A 600 34.96 1.83 -5.43
N THR A 601 35.49 2.87 -6.04
CA THR A 601 36.59 3.71 -5.52
C THR A 601 36.09 5.11 -5.12
N PRO A 602 36.91 5.91 -4.40
CA PRO A 602 36.63 7.32 -4.17
C PRO A 602 36.48 8.11 -5.47
N LYS A 603 35.89 9.31 -5.41
CA LYS A 603 35.85 10.20 -6.57
C LYS A 603 37.28 10.58 -7.00
N PRO A 604 37.52 10.98 -8.27
CA PRO A 604 38.80 11.55 -8.67
C PRO A 604 39.19 12.71 -7.74
N ASN A 605 40.39 12.62 -7.16
CA ASN A 605 40.99 13.49 -6.12
C ASN A 605 40.57 13.23 -4.65
N ASP A 606 39.61 12.35 -4.37
CA ASP A 606 39.31 11.92 -3.01
C ASP A 606 40.20 10.73 -2.60
N HIS A 607 40.64 10.68 -1.34
CA HIS A 607 41.36 9.53 -0.80
C HIS A 607 40.43 8.42 -0.26
N TYR A 608 39.18 8.76 0.05
CA TYR A 608 38.21 7.87 0.70
C TYR A 608 36.80 8.10 0.15
N ILE A 609 35.98 7.07 0.14
CA ILE A 609 34.54 7.18 -0.09
C ILE A 609 33.93 7.83 1.15
N SER A 610 33.09 8.85 0.98
CA SER A 610 32.42 9.52 2.11
C SER A 610 31.51 8.53 2.86
N ASN A 611 31.31 8.73 4.16
CA ASN A 611 30.46 7.85 4.96
C ASN A 611 29.03 7.73 4.40
N ALA A 612 28.46 8.84 3.90
CA ALA A 612 27.14 8.86 3.27
C ALA A 612 27.10 8.03 1.97
N THR A 613 28.06 8.23 1.06
CA THR A 613 28.15 7.46 -0.19
C THR A 613 28.41 5.98 0.09
N ALA A 614 29.32 5.66 1.02
CA ALA A 614 29.61 4.28 1.40
C ALA A 614 28.40 3.58 2.03
N THR A 615 27.66 4.26 2.91
CA THR A 615 26.45 3.72 3.55
C THR A 615 25.34 3.45 2.51
N ASN A 616 25.14 4.35 1.53
CA ASN A 616 24.21 4.11 0.42
C ASN A 616 24.60 2.88 -0.41
N ILE A 617 25.88 2.75 -0.79
CA ILE A 617 26.38 1.58 -1.54
C ILE A 617 26.16 0.29 -0.73
N ILE A 618 26.55 0.30 0.55
CA ILE A 618 26.46 -0.85 1.45
C ILE A 618 24.99 -1.28 1.67
N SER A 619 24.07 -0.33 1.88
CA SER A 619 22.64 -0.61 2.01
C SER A 619 22.12 -1.34 0.77
N ARG A 620 22.37 -0.79 -0.42
CA ARG A 620 21.90 -1.36 -1.70
C ARG A 620 22.47 -2.75 -1.97
N LEU A 621 23.73 -3.01 -1.56
CA LEU A 621 24.34 -4.33 -1.64
C LEU A 621 23.71 -5.31 -0.63
N ALA A 622 23.60 -4.94 0.65
CA ALA A 622 23.03 -5.80 1.69
C ALA A 622 21.56 -6.17 1.39
N GLU A 623 20.78 -5.21 0.90
CA GLU A 623 19.36 -5.36 0.56
C GLU A 623 19.13 -5.97 -0.83
N HIS A 624 20.18 -6.38 -1.55
CA HIS A 624 20.12 -6.94 -2.92
C HIS A 624 19.39 -6.05 -3.95
N ARG A 625 19.42 -4.72 -3.76
CA ARG A 625 18.65 -3.71 -4.51
C ARG A 625 19.31 -3.22 -5.81
N ILE A 626 20.29 -3.93 -6.36
CA ILE A 626 20.83 -3.58 -7.69
C ILE A 626 19.86 -4.09 -8.74
N GLN A 627 19.25 -3.21 -9.53
CA GLN A 627 18.40 -3.60 -10.66
C GLN A 627 19.15 -3.49 -11.99
N LEU A 628 19.24 -4.60 -12.72
CA LEU A 628 19.82 -4.66 -14.07
C LEU A 628 18.76 -5.15 -15.08
N PRO A 629 18.80 -4.66 -16.34
CA PRO A 629 17.87 -5.12 -17.38
C PRO A 629 18.00 -6.62 -17.71
N ASP A 630 16.89 -7.23 -18.14
CA ASP A 630 16.80 -8.66 -18.51
C ASP A 630 17.84 -9.11 -19.57
N THR A 631 18.42 -8.17 -20.32
CA THR A 631 19.51 -8.43 -21.28
C THR A 631 20.76 -9.05 -20.65
N PHE A 632 20.93 -8.93 -19.33
CA PHE A 632 22.02 -9.54 -18.57
C PHE A 632 21.66 -10.91 -17.97
N GLY A 633 20.45 -11.41 -18.23
CA GLY A 633 19.93 -12.66 -17.65
C GLY A 633 19.67 -12.55 -16.14
N ASN A 634 19.38 -13.68 -15.50
CA ASN A 634 19.27 -13.74 -14.05
C ASN A 634 20.67 -13.51 -13.43
N TYR A 635 20.74 -12.65 -12.41
CA TYR A 635 21.97 -12.37 -11.67
C TYR A 635 21.76 -12.48 -10.16
N GLN A 636 22.85 -12.68 -9.43
CA GLN A 636 22.85 -12.77 -7.97
C GLN A 636 24.10 -12.11 -7.40
N LEU A 637 23.94 -11.25 -6.40
CA LEU A 637 25.03 -10.78 -5.57
C LEU A 637 25.50 -11.94 -4.67
N ILE A 638 26.76 -12.33 -4.81
CA ILE A 638 27.36 -13.47 -4.10
C ILE A 638 28.05 -13.03 -2.81
N ASP A 639 28.79 -11.92 -2.87
CA ASP A 639 29.58 -11.41 -1.75
C ASP A 639 29.90 -9.91 -1.96
N TRP A 640 30.13 -9.19 -0.86
CA TRP A 640 30.70 -7.84 -0.89
C TRP A 640 31.55 -7.55 0.35
N SER A 641 32.55 -6.70 0.20
CA SER A 641 33.52 -6.37 1.25
C SER A 641 33.98 -4.93 1.19
N VAL A 642 34.32 -4.38 2.36
CA VAL A 642 34.84 -3.02 2.53
C VAL A 642 36.32 -3.10 2.86
N ALA A 643 37.14 -2.35 2.13
CA ALA A 643 38.57 -2.19 2.41
C ALA A 643 38.83 -0.81 3.01
N HIS A 644 39.43 -0.81 4.20
CA HIS A 644 40.00 0.38 4.83
C HIS A 644 41.42 0.64 4.28
N PRO A 645 41.91 1.89 4.30
CA PRO A 645 43.30 2.16 3.95
C PRO A 645 44.24 1.43 4.90
N SER A 646 45.33 0.88 4.35
CA SER A 646 46.50 0.48 5.14
C SER A 646 47.03 1.70 5.90
N LYS A 647 47.28 1.53 7.21
CA LYS A 647 47.94 2.54 8.07
C LYS A 647 49.37 2.80 7.62
#